data_AF-A0A1N6IGY7-F1
#
_entry.id   AF-A0A1N6IGY7-F1
#
_cell.length_a   1.000
_cell.length_b   1.000
_cell.length_c   1.000
_cell.angle_alpha   90.00
_cell.angle_beta   90.00
_cell.angle_gamma   90.00
#
_symmetry.space_group_name_H-M   'P 1'
#
loop_
_entity.id
_entity.type
_entity.pdbx_description
1 polymer ?
#
loop_
_entity_poly.entity_id
_entity_poly.type
_entity_poly.pdbx_seq_one_letter_code
_entity_poly.pdbx_strand_id
1 'polypeptide(L)'
;MFMCFCDLAMRRLFACFLLCVVLASCSDSHGNGRENPAVGVDSESTPVIVLDSLREGMMKIVPNGASVLLGKNLVRVKLDSAYSLGIHEVTCAEFDKIAKDEDWYFALDCANDKLPVTNVSYYDVVLFANAYSRLFGYDSVYAYHRPFFNAKGHCINLEGLEVLSDVEGFRLPTEAEWVMAASQSWNPEKYSWNSTNSNFELHEPCMFPDSVGFCDLAGNALELTNDWFGSLEKVVKGGMMVQAPSEMNLNTRGDVYPVTPSTLSGYIGFRLAFGKIPEATGLDEQNGVATNYMKMMAFSSDVREKVGTYHSKLAFRNNVTGNLVYIDYDGRSPGAIEIFDTVQVFHPDISPDGSKVAFCTGIEGVDGPSSVYVRNLDANDGGLVKLDVEKAVIPRWHVSEGGDTSIVFVDNASDNSDDAEFLARGTWIIPFSNGKFGQAKKLMDGAYHSGVSQSLNRAVSGARRLRVHVNGKDDVWYNGEQACNASLSKDGLNQTLFLDFGGSTGRSFANEKYGVHERLLVADSNGKMVQAIPAPKGFSFDHSEWVNRDNLAVVSLVDFQGEHAKLALVNVLDSSVTELVEGEDLWHPNMWVMPKNTFGNKDLDLDSAGVYWDPIYQGGERAASLKMRMFWDEHDSLEVIAVGTSRTERGFDPTQISKSALNFGYVGGSLWASLYLMDNYFIPHAKNLKYLIVEISYDLMHNSKASRMQNAFGQAPGYFYDRNHNFWKEGLPQSFVRFVDANVGYTRADSLNYVYMKGLLVLEPGYWSDNPEIKNDSAMLASWQKNYDNSVDSLTAFIDSTQNKGFKIIGLVYPQSPGYANTGSFGRHGTKRSQALKTAAYFDSLAQVYPHFIMVDENKFGMHDYTDDMANDCDHLSFVGAKHLSTRLDSLIKTLEK
;
A
#
# COMPACT_ATOMS: atom_id res chain seq x y z
N MET A 1 -1.85 60.18 36.11
CA MET A 1 -1.27 61.54 36.14
C MET A 1 -0.86 61.86 34.69
N PHE A 2 -1.63 62.75 34.05
CA PHE A 2 -1.45 63.41 32.72
C PHE A 2 -1.23 62.51 31.47
N MET A 3 -2.23 62.34 30.57
CA MET A 3 -2.73 63.28 29.52
C MET A 3 -1.63 63.69 28.52
N CYS A 4 -1.63 63.24 27.26
CA CYS A 4 -2.55 63.51 26.14
C CYS A 4 -2.36 64.93 25.55
N PHE A 5 -1.97 65.03 24.27
CA PHE A 5 -2.19 66.12 23.29
C PHE A 5 -1.54 65.68 21.97
N CYS A 6 -2.06 65.88 20.76
CA CYS A 6 -3.37 66.36 20.35
C CYS A 6 -3.60 65.96 18.89
N ASP A 7 -4.88 65.84 18.63
CA ASP A 7 -5.59 65.53 17.41
C ASP A 7 -5.63 66.68 16.39
N LEU A 8 -6.13 66.33 15.20
CA LEU A 8 -6.99 67.13 14.32
C LEU A 8 -6.41 67.95 13.14
N ALA A 9 -6.80 67.46 11.96
CA ALA A 9 -7.56 68.18 10.92
C ALA A 9 -6.87 68.35 9.56
N MET A 10 -7.13 67.39 8.65
CA MET A 10 -7.92 67.76 7.47
C MET A 10 -8.81 66.62 6.99
N ARG A 11 -10.06 66.99 6.78
CA ARG A 11 -11.26 66.20 6.51
C ARG A 11 -11.44 65.97 5.01
N ARG A 12 -12.06 64.83 4.70
CA ARG A 12 -12.98 64.54 3.57
C ARG A 12 -12.36 64.38 2.18
N LEU A 13 -12.30 63.13 1.69
CA LEU A 13 -13.27 62.63 0.70
C LEU A 13 -13.12 61.12 0.46
N PHE A 14 -14.12 60.38 0.96
CA PHE A 14 -14.86 59.29 0.29
C PHE A 14 -14.15 57.94 0.05
N ALA A 15 -14.53 56.89 0.80
CA ALA A 15 -15.70 56.00 0.57
C ALA A 15 -15.26 54.83 -0.33
N CYS A 16 -15.43 53.54 -0.04
CA CYS A 16 -16.43 52.71 0.64
C CYS A 16 -15.80 51.29 0.68
N PHE A 17 -16.11 50.32 1.53
CA PHE A 17 -16.94 50.16 2.72
C PHE A 17 -16.56 48.77 3.26
N LEU A 18 -16.17 48.69 4.52
CA LEU A 18 -16.08 47.44 5.29
C LEU A 18 -16.73 47.79 6.63
N LEU A 19 -17.90 47.22 6.92
CA LEU A 19 -18.53 47.19 8.25
C LEU A 19 -19.74 46.25 8.12
N CYS A 20 -19.79 45.06 8.72
CA CYS A 20 -19.80 44.66 10.14
C CYS A 20 -21.20 44.19 10.57
N VAL A 21 -21.19 43.23 11.51
CA VAL A 21 -22.19 42.91 12.55
C VAL A 21 -23.09 41.65 12.37
N VAL A 22 -22.62 40.56 12.99
CA VAL A 22 -23.24 39.72 14.05
C VAL A 22 -24.74 39.31 13.98
N LEU A 23 -24.93 37.97 13.95
CA LEU A 23 -25.92 37.06 14.59
C LEU A 23 -27.31 37.60 15.03
N ALA A 24 -28.39 36.95 14.54
CA ALA A 24 -29.31 36.10 15.33
C ALA A 24 -30.62 35.72 14.57
N SER A 25 -30.90 34.40 14.53
CA SER A 25 -32.19 33.72 14.76
C SER A 25 -33.31 33.63 13.68
N CYS A 26 -33.83 32.39 13.61
CA CYS A 26 -35.18 31.89 13.26
C CYS A 26 -35.55 31.55 11.81
N SER A 27 -35.63 30.23 11.57
CA SER A 27 -36.80 29.43 11.12
C SER A 27 -37.82 30.08 10.18
N ASP A 28 -38.06 29.48 9.01
CA ASP A 28 -39.24 28.61 8.80
C ASP A 28 -39.34 28.02 7.38
N SER A 29 -39.63 26.72 7.39
CA SER A 29 -40.55 25.93 6.56
C SER A 29 -40.93 26.29 5.11
N HIS A 30 -41.02 25.21 4.30
CA HIS A 30 -41.84 25.00 3.11
C HIS A 30 -41.44 25.71 1.81
N GLY A 31 -40.74 24.96 0.94
CA GLY A 31 -40.68 25.18 -0.49
C GLY A 31 -40.96 23.88 -1.25
N ASN A 32 -42.13 23.80 -1.88
CA ASN A 32 -42.56 22.74 -2.78
C ASN A 32 -41.59 22.53 -3.95
N GLY A 33 -41.48 21.28 -4.40
CA GLY A 33 -41.12 20.89 -5.77
C GLY A 33 -39.68 21.20 -6.19
N ARG A 34 -38.73 20.33 -5.84
CA ARG A 34 -37.45 20.28 -6.56
C ARG A 34 -37.59 19.37 -7.77
N GLU A 35 -37.63 20.00 -8.95
CA GLU A 35 -37.20 19.36 -10.18
C GLU A 35 -35.75 18.88 -10.02
N ASN A 36 -35.52 17.62 -10.38
CA ASN A 36 -34.21 17.02 -10.52
C ASN A 36 -33.66 17.44 -11.90
N PRO A 37 -32.43 17.96 -11.97
CA PRO A 37 -31.53 17.39 -12.96
C PRO A 37 -30.19 17.04 -12.32
N ALA A 38 -29.80 15.78 -12.45
CA ALA A 38 -28.43 15.36 -12.29
C ALA A 38 -27.59 16.06 -13.38
N VAL A 39 -26.92 17.17 -13.05
CA VAL A 39 -26.05 17.87 -14.01
C VAL A 39 -24.72 17.13 -14.10
N GLY A 40 -24.65 16.11 -14.97
CA GLY A 40 -23.42 15.38 -15.29
C GLY A 40 -22.64 15.96 -16.48
N VAL A 41 -23.27 16.84 -17.26
CA VAL A 41 -22.67 17.51 -18.43
C VAL A 41 -22.72 19.01 -18.24
N ASP A 42 -21.58 19.66 -18.43
CA ASP A 42 -21.44 21.11 -18.39
C ASP A 42 -20.84 21.57 -19.73
N SER A 43 -21.68 21.63 -20.77
CA SER A 43 -21.26 22.12 -22.09
C SER A 43 -22.41 22.75 -22.90
N GLU A 44 -22.06 23.71 -23.75
CA GLU A 44 -22.95 24.28 -24.78
C GLU A 44 -23.16 23.33 -25.98
N SER A 45 -22.40 22.22 -26.05
CA SER A 45 -22.48 21.19 -27.10
C SER A 45 -22.88 19.82 -26.55
N THR A 46 -23.65 19.06 -27.32
CA THR A 46 -24.13 17.71 -26.98
C THR A 46 -23.28 16.65 -27.70
N PRO A 47 -22.86 15.56 -27.03
CA PRO A 47 -22.18 14.46 -27.69
C PRO A 47 -23.11 13.77 -28.69
N VAL A 48 -22.54 13.24 -29.77
CA VAL A 48 -23.28 12.42 -30.75
C VAL A 48 -23.07 10.96 -30.40
N ILE A 49 -24.16 10.25 -30.13
CA ILE A 49 -24.15 8.82 -29.78
C ILE A 49 -24.95 8.07 -30.84
N VAL A 50 -24.32 7.07 -31.45
CA VAL A 50 -24.92 6.22 -32.49
C VAL A 50 -24.45 4.78 -32.32
N LEU A 51 -25.21 3.81 -32.86
CA LEU A 51 -24.76 2.42 -32.91
C LEU A 51 -23.42 2.33 -33.68
N ASP A 52 -22.44 1.61 -33.14
CA ASP A 52 -21.18 1.39 -33.83
C ASP A 52 -21.34 0.29 -34.90
N SER A 53 -21.42 0.71 -36.16
CA SER A 53 -21.54 -0.21 -37.31
C SER A 53 -20.35 -1.16 -37.47
N LEU A 54 -19.20 -0.87 -36.86
CA LEU A 54 -17.99 -1.70 -36.94
C LEU A 54 -17.85 -2.68 -35.77
N ARG A 55 -18.60 -2.46 -34.68
CA ARG A 55 -18.47 -3.20 -33.42
C ARG A 55 -19.86 -3.50 -32.88
N GLU A 56 -20.34 -4.69 -33.20
CA GLU A 56 -21.62 -5.18 -32.71
C GLU A 56 -21.65 -5.13 -31.18
N GLY A 57 -22.78 -4.69 -30.61
CA GLY A 57 -22.93 -4.54 -29.16
C GLY A 57 -22.36 -3.24 -28.56
N MET A 58 -21.85 -2.29 -29.37
CA MET A 58 -21.32 -1.01 -28.88
C MET A 58 -22.02 0.21 -29.47
N MET A 59 -21.99 1.31 -28.72
CA MET A 59 -22.33 2.65 -29.21
C MET A 59 -21.06 3.46 -29.41
N LYS A 60 -20.96 4.14 -30.55
CA LYS A 60 -19.91 5.13 -30.83
C LYS A 60 -20.33 6.48 -30.27
N ILE A 61 -19.47 7.05 -29.42
CA ILE A 61 -19.63 8.37 -28.81
C ILE A 61 -18.61 9.33 -29.42
N VAL A 62 -19.12 10.41 -30.00
CA VAL A 62 -18.31 11.54 -30.46
C VAL A 62 -18.57 12.70 -29.50
N PRO A 63 -17.60 13.04 -28.62
CA PRO A 63 -17.80 14.06 -27.58
C PRO A 63 -18.24 15.43 -28.10
N ASN A 64 -17.82 15.81 -29.32
CA ASN A 64 -18.22 17.06 -29.96
C ASN A 64 -17.98 18.31 -29.08
N GLY A 65 -16.83 18.33 -28.38
CA GLY A 65 -16.46 19.41 -27.44
C GLY A 65 -17.18 19.38 -26.10
N ALA A 66 -18.02 18.38 -25.83
CA ALA A 66 -18.69 18.21 -24.55
C ALA A 66 -17.68 17.93 -23.41
N SER A 67 -18.05 18.35 -22.21
CA SER A 67 -17.26 18.12 -20.99
C SER A 67 -18.13 17.53 -19.89
N VAL A 68 -17.54 16.71 -19.04
CA VAL A 68 -18.20 16.12 -17.87
C VAL A 68 -17.60 16.65 -16.58
N LEU A 69 -18.39 16.61 -15.50
CA LEU A 69 -17.93 16.96 -14.16
C LEU A 69 -17.70 15.69 -13.36
N LEU A 70 -16.50 15.55 -12.79
CA LEU A 70 -16.11 14.39 -12.01
C LEU A 70 -15.95 14.70 -10.51
N GLY A 71 -16.41 13.75 -9.69
CA GLY A 71 -16.26 13.75 -8.24
C GLY A 71 -16.98 14.90 -7.52
N LYS A 72 -16.82 14.94 -6.19
CA LYS A 72 -17.47 15.96 -5.33
C LYS A 72 -16.97 17.38 -5.59
N ASN A 73 -15.76 17.52 -6.12
CA ASN A 73 -15.16 18.82 -6.45
C ASN A 73 -15.53 19.31 -7.86
N LEU A 74 -16.32 18.53 -8.62
CA LEU A 74 -16.81 18.87 -9.96
C LEU A 74 -15.67 19.28 -10.91
N VAL A 75 -14.64 18.45 -10.99
CA VAL A 75 -13.52 18.69 -11.92
C VAL A 75 -14.02 18.54 -13.35
N ARG A 76 -13.82 19.58 -14.17
CA ARG A 76 -14.22 19.55 -15.58
C ARG A 76 -13.22 18.76 -16.40
N VAL A 77 -13.69 17.70 -17.04
CA VAL A 77 -12.90 16.88 -17.96
C VAL A 77 -13.45 17.01 -19.37
N LYS A 78 -12.58 17.40 -20.31
CA LYS A 78 -12.88 17.50 -21.74
C LYS A 78 -12.45 16.21 -22.42
N LEU A 79 -13.35 15.59 -23.16
CA LEU A 79 -13.06 14.42 -23.99
C LEU A 79 -12.95 14.89 -25.45
N ASP A 80 -11.78 14.70 -26.06
CA ASP A 80 -11.49 15.17 -27.42
C ASP A 80 -11.41 14.03 -28.47
N SER A 81 -11.42 12.78 -28.00
CA SER A 81 -11.36 11.59 -28.86
C SER A 81 -12.69 10.87 -28.88
N ALA A 82 -13.10 10.40 -30.06
CA ALA A 82 -14.24 9.51 -30.19
C ALA A 82 -13.86 8.10 -29.71
N TYR A 83 -14.77 7.46 -29.00
CA TYR A 83 -14.60 6.10 -28.48
C TYR A 83 -15.91 5.34 -28.65
N SER A 84 -15.89 4.04 -28.38
CA SER A 84 -17.10 3.23 -28.32
C SER A 84 -17.28 2.66 -26.93
N LEU A 85 -18.52 2.52 -26.47
CA LEU A 85 -18.87 1.95 -25.18
C LEU A 85 -19.88 0.82 -25.37
N GLY A 86 -19.70 -0.28 -24.65
CA GLY A 86 -20.62 -1.42 -24.65
C GLY A 86 -22.04 -1.00 -24.28
N ILE A 87 -23.02 -1.54 -25.00
CA ILE A 87 -24.44 -1.26 -24.77
C ILE A 87 -24.89 -1.74 -23.39
N HIS A 88 -24.43 -2.92 -22.97
CA HIS A 88 -24.73 -3.56 -21.68
C HIS A 88 -23.45 -3.98 -20.95
N GLU A 89 -23.58 -4.41 -19.68
CA GLU A 89 -22.49 -5.05 -18.96
C GLU A 89 -22.08 -6.37 -19.64
N VAL A 90 -20.81 -6.76 -19.54
CA VAL A 90 -20.35 -8.04 -20.06
C VAL A 90 -21.10 -9.17 -19.34
N THR A 91 -21.63 -10.12 -20.09
CA THR A 91 -22.40 -11.25 -19.57
C THR A 91 -21.49 -12.42 -19.18
N CYS A 92 -22.02 -13.31 -18.33
CA CYS A 92 -21.34 -14.55 -17.97
C CYS A 92 -20.96 -15.39 -19.19
N ALA A 93 -21.81 -15.46 -20.22
CA ALA A 93 -21.54 -16.18 -21.47
C ALA A 93 -20.36 -15.59 -22.25
N GLU A 94 -20.30 -14.26 -22.36
CA GLU A 94 -19.22 -13.56 -23.05
C GLU A 94 -17.89 -13.76 -22.33
N PHE A 95 -17.92 -13.65 -21.00
CA PHE A 95 -16.73 -13.88 -20.17
C PHE A 95 -16.24 -15.34 -20.26
N ASP A 96 -17.13 -16.31 -20.03
CA ASP A 96 -16.82 -17.74 -20.02
C ASP A 96 -16.23 -18.20 -21.36
N LYS A 97 -16.73 -17.65 -22.48
CA LYS A 97 -16.16 -17.93 -23.81
C LYS A 97 -14.69 -17.54 -23.90
N ILE A 98 -14.35 -16.31 -23.51
CA ILE A 98 -12.96 -15.82 -23.53
C ILE A 98 -12.09 -16.58 -22.54
N ALA A 99 -12.60 -16.81 -21.32
CA ALA A 99 -11.89 -17.55 -20.29
C ALA A 99 -11.52 -18.97 -20.76
N LYS A 100 -12.42 -19.66 -21.47
CA LYS A 100 -12.14 -20.98 -22.07
C LYS A 100 -11.12 -20.91 -23.18
N ASP A 101 -11.21 -19.92 -24.06
CA ASP A 101 -10.27 -19.75 -25.18
C ASP A 101 -8.84 -19.45 -24.69
N GLU A 102 -8.70 -18.83 -23.51
CA GLU A 102 -7.43 -18.51 -22.86
C GLU A 102 -7.00 -19.54 -21.79
N ASP A 103 -7.67 -20.69 -21.71
CA ASP A 103 -7.40 -21.77 -20.75
C ASP A 103 -7.38 -21.30 -19.27
N TRP A 104 -8.32 -20.44 -18.86
CA TRP A 104 -8.43 -20.01 -17.46
C TRP A 104 -9.14 -21.06 -16.61
N TYR A 105 -8.48 -21.49 -15.53
CA TYR A 105 -8.94 -22.57 -14.66
C TYR A 105 -9.64 -22.07 -13.39
N PHE A 106 -10.62 -21.17 -13.53
CA PHE A 106 -11.52 -20.81 -12.42
C PHE A 106 -12.99 -20.88 -12.83
N ALA A 107 -13.85 -21.24 -11.89
CA ALA A 107 -15.29 -21.32 -12.11
C ALA A 107 -15.91 -19.95 -11.84
N LEU A 108 -16.60 -19.38 -12.83
CA LEU A 108 -17.47 -18.23 -12.62
C LEU A 108 -18.61 -18.62 -11.67
N ASP A 109 -18.92 -17.74 -10.73
CA ASP A 109 -20.06 -17.90 -9.81
C ASP A 109 -21.34 -17.31 -10.43
N CYS A 110 -21.66 -17.79 -11.64
CA CYS A 110 -22.81 -17.30 -12.41
C CYS A 110 -24.00 -18.24 -12.24
N ALA A 111 -25.14 -17.70 -11.82
CA ALA A 111 -26.39 -18.46 -11.76
C ALA A 111 -26.97 -18.76 -13.16
N ASN A 112 -26.67 -17.90 -14.14
CA ASN A 112 -27.16 -18.00 -15.51
C ASN A 112 -26.21 -17.24 -16.46
N ASP A 113 -25.91 -17.83 -17.61
CA ASP A 113 -25.02 -17.33 -18.67
C ASP A 113 -25.40 -15.93 -19.19
N LYS A 114 -26.68 -15.55 -19.08
CA LYS A 114 -27.18 -14.26 -19.56
C LYS A 114 -27.08 -13.10 -18.56
N LEU A 115 -26.74 -13.40 -17.31
CA LEU A 115 -26.59 -12.37 -16.30
C LEU A 115 -25.27 -11.60 -16.54
N PRO A 116 -25.18 -10.34 -16.05
CA PRO A 116 -23.90 -9.66 -15.99
C PRO A 116 -22.90 -10.50 -15.21
N VAL A 117 -21.66 -10.58 -15.72
CA VAL A 117 -20.59 -11.25 -14.99
C VAL A 117 -20.22 -10.42 -13.77
N THR A 118 -20.26 -11.04 -12.60
CA THR A 118 -19.81 -10.44 -11.34
C THR A 118 -18.83 -11.39 -10.65
N ASN A 119 -18.33 -10.99 -9.48
CA ASN A 119 -17.35 -11.75 -8.72
C ASN A 119 -16.04 -11.97 -9.50
N VAL A 120 -15.63 -10.95 -10.25
CA VAL A 120 -14.38 -10.84 -11.00
C VAL A 120 -13.55 -9.68 -10.46
N SER A 121 -12.23 -9.82 -10.47
CA SER A 121 -11.34 -8.73 -10.04
C SER A 121 -11.11 -7.74 -11.18
N TYR A 122 -10.59 -6.55 -10.87
CA TYR A 122 -10.13 -5.63 -11.92
C TYR A 122 -9.08 -6.28 -12.83
N TYR A 123 -8.22 -7.13 -12.27
CA TYR A 123 -7.19 -7.83 -13.05
C TYR A 123 -7.76 -8.91 -13.96
N ASP A 124 -8.77 -9.65 -13.51
CA ASP A 124 -9.51 -10.59 -14.36
C ASP A 124 -10.10 -9.85 -15.58
N VAL A 125 -10.66 -8.66 -15.34
CA VAL A 125 -11.23 -7.81 -16.38
C VAL A 125 -10.16 -7.26 -17.34
N VAL A 126 -8.98 -6.87 -16.83
CA VAL A 126 -7.84 -6.45 -17.67
C VAL A 126 -7.37 -7.59 -18.59
N LEU A 127 -7.22 -8.80 -18.04
CA LEU A 127 -6.88 -9.98 -18.84
C LEU A 127 -7.95 -10.25 -19.90
N PHE A 128 -9.22 -10.10 -19.54
CA PHE A 128 -10.35 -10.27 -20.45
C PHE A 128 -10.33 -9.25 -21.58
N ALA A 129 -10.14 -7.97 -21.28
CA ALA A 129 -10.11 -6.90 -22.29
C ALA A 129 -8.97 -7.11 -23.32
N ASN A 130 -7.79 -7.55 -22.86
CA ASN A 130 -6.68 -7.88 -23.74
C ASN A 130 -6.99 -9.11 -24.62
N ALA A 131 -7.54 -10.18 -24.04
CA ALA A 131 -7.94 -11.37 -24.79
C ALA A 131 -9.04 -11.05 -25.82
N TYR A 132 -10.03 -10.25 -25.41
CA TYR A 132 -11.09 -9.76 -26.28
C TYR A 132 -10.53 -8.90 -27.42
N SER A 133 -9.54 -8.04 -27.16
CA SER A 133 -8.82 -7.29 -28.20
C SER A 133 -8.18 -8.21 -29.23
N ARG A 134 -7.42 -9.22 -28.78
CA ARG A 134 -6.78 -10.19 -29.67
C ARG A 134 -7.79 -11.00 -30.49
N LEU A 135 -8.90 -11.42 -29.88
CA LEU A 135 -9.96 -12.17 -30.57
C LEU A 135 -10.52 -11.40 -31.77
N PHE A 136 -10.64 -10.08 -31.66
CA PHE A 136 -11.14 -9.21 -32.74
C PHE A 136 -10.02 -8.60 -33.60
N GLY A 137 -8.77 -9.05 -33.44
CA GLY A 137 -7.63 -8.63 -34.27
C GLY A 137 -7.02 -7.28 -33.91
N TYR A 138 -7.22 -6.82 -32.66
CA TYR A 138 -6.65 -5.60 -32.11
C TYR A 138 -5.48 -5.90 -31.16
N ASP A 139 -4.69 -4.88 -30.85
CA ASP A 139 -3.57 -4.99 -29.91
C ASP A 139 -4.06 -4.86 -28.45
N SER A 140 -3.22 -5.27 -27.50
CA SER A 140 -3.53 -5.23 -26.08
C SER A 140 -3.34 -3.82 -25.52
N VAL A 141 -4.38 -3.26 -24.89
CA VAL A 141 -4.30 -1.94 -24.25
C VAL A 141 -3.50 -2.01 -22.96
N TYR A 142 -3.51 -3.14 -22.26
CA TYR A 142 -2.81 -3.31 -21.00
C TYR A 142 -1.51 -4.09 -21.20
N ALA A 143 -0.39 -3.55 -20.72
CA ALA A 143 0.88 -4.27 -20.62
C ALA A 143 1.15 -4.64 -19.15
N TYR A 144 1.79 -5.77 -18.90
CA TYR A 144 2.20 -6.18 -17.56
C TYR A 144 3.36 -7.15 -17.64
N HIS A 145 4.12 -7.25 -16.55
CA HIS A 145 5.25 -8.17 -16.43
C HIS A 145 4.78 -9.60 -16.10
N ARG A 146 3.98 -9.75 -15.04
CA ARG A 146 3.56 -11.07 -14.56
C ARG A 146 2.21 -11.05 -13.83
N PRO A 147 1.32 -12.03 -14.12
CA PRO A 147 0.10 -12.22 -13.35
C PRO A 147 0.32 -13.09 -12.09
N PHE A 148 -0.41 -12.77 -11.03
CA PHE A 148 -0.50 -13.56 -9.81
C PHE A 148 -1.94 -13.99 -9.59
N PHE A 149 -2.14 -15.28 -9.31
CA PHE A 149 -3.46 -15.88 -9.11
C PHE A 149 -3.63 -16.35 -7.67
N ASN A 150 -4.85 -16.26 -7.15
CA ASN A 150 -5.20 -16.88 -5.86
C ASN A 150 -5.49 -18.38 -6.02
N ALA A 151 -5.73 -19.07 -4.90
CA ALA A 151 -6.02 -20.51 -4.89
C ALA A 151 -7.33 -20.91 -5.64
N LYS A 152 -8.21 -19.95 -5.96
CA LYS A 152 -9.42 -20.16 -6.76
C LYS A 152 -9.20 -19.87 -8.25
N GLY A 153 -8.01 -19.39 -8.64
CA GLY A 153 -7.65 -19.10 -10.03
C GLY A 153 -8.00 -17.69 -10.51
N HIS A 154 -8.52 -16.80 -9.64
CA HIS A 154 -8.69 -15.38 -9.99
C HIS A 154 -7.35 -14.66 -9.98
N CYS A 155 -7.14 -13.78 -10.96
CA CYS A 155 -6.00 -12.87 -10.98
C CYS A 155 -6.17 -11.83 -9.89
N ILE A 156 -5.20 -11.74 -8.99
CA ILE A 156 -5.22 -10.84 -7.84
C ILE A 156 -4.17 -9.73 -7.93
N ASN A 157 -3.21 -9.85 -8.85
CA ASN A 157 -2.26 -8.79 -9.15
C ASN A 157 -1.67 -8.97 -10.56
N LEU A 158 -1.43 -7.85 -11.24
CA LEU A 158 -0.62 -7.78 -12.45
C LEU A 158 0.59 -6.90 -12.13
N GLU A 159 1.75 -7.51 -11.86
CA GLU A 159 2.98 -6.77 -11.57
C GLU A 159 3.42 -6.01 -12.81
N GLY A 160 3.76 -4.73 -12.64
CA GLY A 160 4.12 -3.84 -13.74
C GLY A 160 2.98 -3.47 -14.68
N LEU A 161 1.73 -3.46 -14.20
CA LEU A 161 0.58 -3.09 -15.01
C LEU A 161 0.68 -1.63 -15.52
N GLU A 162 0.64 -1.48 -16.84
CA GLU A 162 0.64 -0.21 -17.56
C GLU A 162 -0.56 -0.15 -18.53
N VAL A 163 -1.15 1.04 -18.68
CA VAL A 163 -2.23 1.30 -19.64
C VAL A 163 -1.66 2.04 -20.85
N LEU A 164 -1.58 1.36 -21.99
CA LEU A 164 -1.09 1.90 -23.25
C LEU A 164 -2.21 2.70 -23.93
N SER A 165 -2.38 3.96 -23.52
CA SER A 165 -3.51 4.80 -23.92
C SER A 165 -3.60 5.08 -25.43
N ASP A 166 -2.50 5.12 -26.17
CA ASP A 166 -2.49 5.34 -27.63
C ASP A 166 -2.66 4.03 -28.45
N VAL A 167 -3.04 2.93 -27.80
CA VAL A 167 -3.34 1.66 -28.47
C VAL A 167 -4.82 1.54 -28.81
N GLU A 168 -5.11 1.16 -30.05
CA GLU A 168 -6.47 0.88 -30.51
C GLU A 168 -6.89 -0.53 -30.08
N GLY A 169 -7.69 -0.65 -29.02
CA GLY A 169 -8.17 -1.93 -28.50
C GLY A 169 -9.31 -1.79 -27.50
N PHE A 170 -9.77 -2.92 -26.94
CA PHE A 170 -10.77 -2.96 -25.87
C PHE A 170 -10.12 -2.77 -24.51
N ARG A 171 -10.82 -2.04 -23.64
CA ARG A 171 -10.38 -1.67 -22.29
C ARG A 171 -11.57 -1.39 -21.40
N LEU A 172 -11.34 -1.19 -20.11
CA LEU A 172 -12.33 -0.54 -19.26
C LEU A 172 -12.50 0.93 -19.71
N PRO A 173 -13.73 1.49 -19.62
CA PRO A 173 -13.92 2.93 -19.82
C PRO A 173 -13.16 3.70 -18.75
N THR A 174 -12.73 4.91 -19.10
CA THR A 174 -12.40 5.91 -18.07
C THR A 174 -13.69 6.35 -17.36
N GLU A 175 -13.58 6.89 -16.15
CA GLU A 175 -14.71 7.46 -15.42
C GLU A 175 -15.39 8.56 -16.25
N ALA A 176 -14.59 9.39 -16.93
CA ALA A 176 -15.09 10.46 -17.80
C ALA A 176 -15.92 9.92 -18.96
N GLU A 177 -15.43 8.90 -19.65
CA GLU A 177 -16.15 8.25 -20.76
C GLU A 177 -17.45 7.63 -20.27
N TRP A 178 -17.41 6.93 -19.14
CA TRP A 178 -18.60 6.32 -18.55
C TRP A 178 -19.66 7.37 -18.19
N VAL A 179 -19.27 8.45 -17.50
CA VAL A 179 -20.19 9.54 -17.09
C VAL A 179 -20.74 10.28 -18.31
N MET A 180 -19.96 10.45 -19.37
CA MET A 180 -20.42 11.10 -20.61
C MET A 180 -21.58 10.32 -21.24
N ALA A 181 -21.48 8.98 -21.30
CA ALA A 181 -22.57 8.15 -21.78
C ALA A 181 -23.78 8.17 -20.84
N ALA A 182 -23.57 7.89 -19.54
CA ALA A 182 -24.63 7.75 -18.55
C ALA A 182 -25.45 9.03 -18.35
N SER A 183 -24.82 10.20 -18.43
CA SER A 183 -25.48 11.49 -18.24
C SER A 183 -26.51 11.86 -19.31
N GLN A 184 -26.51 11.21 -20.48
CA GLN A 184 -27.46 11.53 -21.56
C GLN A 184 -28.89 11.07 -21.26
N SER A 185 -29.08 10.05 -20.44
CA SER A 185 -30.40 9.50 -20.11
C SER A 185 -30.50 8.98 -18.67
N TRP A 186 -29.71 9.55 -17.75
CA TRP A 186 -29.69 9.10 -16.35
C TRP A 186 -31.06 9.21 -15.67
N ASN A 187 -31.71 8.07 -15.44
CA ASN A 187 -32.94 8.00 -14.67
C ASN A 187 -33.08 6.64 -13.96
N PRO A 188 -32.50 6.49 -12.76
CA PRO A 188 -32.56 5.24 -11.99
C PRO A 188 -33.98 4.79 -11.64
N GLU A 189 -34.96 5.69 -11.53
CA GLU A 189 -36.35 5.26 -11.24
C GLU A 189 -36.99 4.51 -12.42
N LYS A 190 -36.54 4.79 -13.65
CA LYS A 190 -37.17 4.28 -14.87
C LYS A 190 -36.33 3.24 -15.61
N TYR A 191 -35.01 3.42 -15.63
CA TYR A 191 -34.08 2.65 -16.46
C TYR A 191 -33.06 1.90 -15.60
N SER A 192 -33.51 1.20 -14.55
CA SER A 192 -32.62 0.39 -13.71
C SER A 192 -33.29 -0.82 -13.07
N TRP A 193 -32.47 -1.82 -12.77
CA TRP A 193 -32.74 -2.80 -11.74
C TRP A 193 -32.24 -2.28 -10.38
N ASN A 194 -33.15 -2.11 -9.42
CA ASN A 194 -32.91 -1.49 -8.13
C ASN A 194 -33.73 -2.17 -7.02
N SER A 195 -33.56 -1.75 -5.76
CA SER A 195 -34.16 -2.40 -4.59
C SER A 195 -35.69 -2.50 -4.61
N THR A 196 -36.36 -1.70 -5.45
CA THR A 196 -37.82 -1.69 -5.56
C THR A 196 -38.37 -2.67 -6.59
N ASN A 197 -37.56 -3.15 -7.54
CA ASN A 197 -38.01 -3.98 -8.65
C ASN A 197 -37.16 -5.23 -8.93
N SER A 198 -35.95 -5.34 -8.36
CA SER A 198 -35.00 -6.43 -8.66
C SER A 198 -35.22 -7.70 -7.84
N ASN A 199 -35.99 -7.63 -6.75
CA ASN A 199 -36.01 -8.64 -5.69
C ASN A 199 -34.61 -8.96 -5.12
N PHE A 200 -33.69 -7.99 -5.17
CA PHE A 200 -32.31 -8.12 -4.72
C PHE A 200 -31.47 -9.14 -5.51
N GLU A 201 -31.85 -9.42 -6.76
CA GLU A 201 -31.15 -10.34 -7.66
C GLU A 201 -30.65 -9.61 -8.92
N LEU A 202 -29.59 -10.13 -9.55
CA LEU A 202 -29.12 -9.68 -10.87
C LEU A 202 -30.11 -10.12 -11.95
N HIS A 203 -30.24 -9.31 -13.00
CA HIS A 203 -31.14 -9.59 -14.12
C HIS A 203 -30.40 -9.58 -15.47
N GLU A 204 -31.02 -10.23 -16.47
CA GLU A 204 -30.56 -10.18 -17.86
C GLU A 204 -30.51 -8.69 -18.30
N PRO A 205 -29.39 -8.23 -18.90
CA PRO A 205 -29.28 -6.85 -19.32
C PRO A 205 -30.33 -6.46 -20.38
N CYS A 206 -30.52 -5.16 -20.56
CA CYS A 206 -31.41 -4.58 -21.58
C CYS A 206 -32.91 -4.85 -21.41
N MET A 207 -33.35 -5.19 -20.20
CA MET A 207 -34.79 -5.23 -19.88
C MET A 207 -35.38 -3.82 -19.74
N PHE A 208 -34.55 -2.82 -19.39
CA PHE A 208 -34.93 -1.41 -19.30
C PHE A 208 -33.92 -0.50 -20.02
N PRO A 209 -33.84 -0.55 -21.37
CA PRO A 209 -32.92 0.33 -22.10
C PRO A 209 -33.32 1.80 -21.91
N ASP A 210 -32.32 2.65 -21.82
CA ASP A 210 -32.51 4.09 -21.70
C ASP A 210 -32.95 4.72 -23.05
N SER A 211 -33.21 6.04 -23.06
CA SER A 211 -33.71 6.70 -24.27
C SER A 211 -32.67 6.87 -25.38
N VAL A 212 -31.38 6.65 -25.09
CA VAL A 212 -30.28 6.66 -26.05
C VAL A 212 -30.04 5.25 -26.60
N GLY A 213 -30.40 4.23 -25.81
CA GLY A 213 -30.35 2.81 -26.10
C GLY A 213 -29.28 2.05 -25.30
N PHE A 214 -28.61 2.68 -24.33
CA PHE A 214 -27.77 1.96 -23.39
C PHE A 214 -28.63 1.18 -22.40
N CYS A 215 -28.08 0.09 -21.89
CA CYS A 215 -28.72 -0.76 -20.89
C CYS A 215 -27.96 -0.65 -19.58
N ASP A 216 -28.70 -0.55 -18.48
CA ASP A 216 -28.22 -0.80 -17.12
C ASP A 216 -27.01 0.07 -16.71
N LEU A 217 -26.86 1.26 -17.30
CA LEU A 217 -25.91 2.27 -16.78
C LEU A 217 -26.29 2.71 -15.36
N ALA A 218 -27.56 2.55 -14.96
CA ALA A 218 -28.00 2.64 -13.58
C ALA A 218 -28.50 1.27 -13.09
N GLY A 219 -28.07 0.87 -11.89
CA GLY A 219 -28.51 -0.37 -11.24
C GLY A 219 -27.95 -1.66 -11.83
N ASN A 220 -28.63 -2.78 -11.58
CA ASN A 220 -28.17 -4.13 -11.91
C ASN A 220 -26.83 -4.49 -11.26
N ALA A 221 -25.70 -4.41 -11.99
CA ALA A 221 -24.36 -4.58 -11.43
C ALA A 221 -23.60 -3.26 -11.36
N LEU A 222 -22.86 -3.07 -10.27
CA LEU A 222 -21.93 -1.95 -10.14
C LEU A 222 -20.75 -2.15 -11.10
N GLU A 223 -20.31 -1.12 -11.80
CA GLU A 223 -19.35 -1.28 -12.90
C GLU A 223 -17.98 -0.70 -12.58
N LEU A 224 -16.93 -1.52 -12.77
CA LEU A 224 -15.53 -1.07 -12.72
C LEU A 224 -15.22 -0.09 -13.86
N THR A 225 -14.44 0.95 -13.55
CA THR A 225 -13.77 1.79 -14.54
C THR A 225 -12.25 1.63 -14.46
N ASN A 226 -11.52 2.22 -15.41
CA ASN A 226 -10.06 2.10 -15.45
C ASN A 226 -9.36 2.87 -14.31
N ASP A 227 -9.99 3.97 -13.88
CA ASP A 227 -9.45 5.01 -13.00
C ASP A 227 -9.23 4.55 -11.57
N TRP A 228 -8.23 5.16 -10.94
CA TRP A 228 -7.98 5.02 -9.51
C TRP A 228 -8.86 5.98 -8.70
N PHE A 229 -9.38 5.47 -7.60
CA PHE A 229 -10.01 6.25 -6.53
C PHE A 229 -8.99 6.41 -5.39
N GLY A 230 -8.27 7.53 -5.40
CA GLY A 230 -7.08 7.68 -4.54
C GLY A 230 -5.92 6.84 -5.07
N SER A 231 -5.04 6.37 -4.19
CA SER A 231 -3.83 5.63 -4.58
C SER A 231 -4.02 4.11 -4.66
N LEU A 232 -5.12 3.58 -4.11
CA LEU A 232 -5.23 2.15 -3.83
C LEU A 232 -6.56 1.50 -4.23
N GLU A 233 -7.60 2.29 -4.50
CA GLU A 233 -8.93 1.80 -4.85
C GLU A 233 -9.25 2.07 -6.33
N LYS A 234 -10.23 1.37 -6.89
CA LYS A 234 -10.76 1.58 -8.24
C LYS A 234 -12.07 2.32 -8.17
N VAL A 235 -12.27 3.19 -9.16
CA VAL A 235 -13.55 3.84 -9.35
C VAL A 235 -14.58 2.82 -9.83
N VAL A 236 -15.76 2.86 -9.22
CA VAL A 236 -16.94 2.09 -9.62
C VAL A 236 -18.15 2.99 -9.79
N LYS A 237 -19.02 2.67 -10.76
CA LYS A 237 -20.15 3.51 -11.20
C LYS A 237 -21.45 2.71 -11.35
N GLY A 238 -22.58 3.41 -11.51
CA GLY A 238 -23.88 2.82 -11.88
C GLY A 238 -24.85 2.55 -10.74
N GLY A 239 -24.33 2.11 -9.60
CA GLY A 239 -25.15 1.52 -8.53
C GLY A 239 -25.46 0.05 -8.79
N MET A 240 -26.24 -0.58 -7.90
CA MET A 240 -26.50 -2.03 -7.94
C MET A 240 -27.94 -2.38 -7.60
N MET A 241 -28.36 -3.61 -7.93
CA MET A 241 -29.73 -4.11 -7.77
C MET A 241 -30.32 -4.00 -6.36
N VAL A 242 -29.50 -3.87 -5.32
CA VAL A 242 -29.94 -3.75 -3.93
C VAL A 242 -30.07 -2.31 -3.43
N GLN A 243 -29.66 -1.32 -4.22
CA GLN A 243 -29.72 0.10 -3.85
C GLN A 243 -31.06 0.73 -4.23
N ALA A 244 -31.53 1.69 -3.45
CA ALA A 244 -32.69 2.48 -3.82
C ALA A 244 -32.35 3.46 -4.97
N PRO A 245 -33.30 3.79 -5.86
CA PRO A 245 -33.06 4.76 -6.94
C PRO A 245 -32.48 6.10 -6.47
N SER A 246 -32.87 6.56 -5.27
CA SER A 246 -32.38 7.81 -4.67
C SER A 246 -30.90 7.78 -4.27
N GLU A 247 -30.31 6.59 -4.15
CA GLU A 247 -28.91 6.39 -3.77
C GLU A 247 -27.99 6.33 -5.02
N MET A 248 -28.56 6.07 -6.20
CA MET A 248 -27.84 5.94 -7.46
C MET A 248 -27.54 7.31 -8.08
N ASN A 249 -26.30 7.76 -7.94
CA ASN A 249 -25.86 9.08 -8.40
C ASN A 249 -24.68 8.99 -9.37
N LEU A 250 -24.71 9.80 -10.43
CA LEU A 250 -23.61 9.91 -11.42
C LEU A 250 -22.26 10.26 -10.79
N ASN A 251 -22.27 10.94 -9.63
CA ASN A 251 -21.05 11.42 -8.95
C ASN A 251 -20.50 10.42 -7.92
N THR A 252 -21.17 9.30 -7.67
CA THR A 252 -20.65 8.23 -6.80
C THR A 252 -19.44 7.59 -7.50
N ARG A 253 -18.38 7.32 -6.73
CA ARG A 253 -17.09 6.79 -7.26
C ARG A 253 -16.63 5.51 -6.57
N GLY A 254 -17.35 5.02 -5.57
CA GLY A 254 -16.95 3.92 -4.71
C GLY A 254 -18.16 3.13 -4.21
N ASP A 255 -17.89 2.06 -3.46
CA ASP A 255 -18.89 1.25 -2.78
C ASP A 255 -18.89 1.53 -1.26
N VAL A 256 -19.76 0.89 -0.50
CA VAL A 256 -19.81 0.94 0.98
C VAL A 256 -18.50 0.45 1.61
N TYR A 257 -17.79 -0.45 0.91
CA TYR A 257 -16.43 -0.88 1.25
C TYR A 257 -15.44 -0.44 0.16
N PRO A 258 -14.17 -0.19 0.53
CA PRO A 258 -13.11 0.06 -0.44
C PRO A 258 -13.06 -0.99 -1.56
N VAL A 259 -13.08 -0.53 -2.81
CA VAL A 259 -12.98 -1.42 -3.98
C VAL A 259 -11.52 -1.44 -4.43
N THR A 260 -10.77 -2.41 -3.95
CA THR A 260 -9.38 -2.63 -4.39
C THR A 260 -9.38 -3.33 -5.76
N PRO A 261 -8.27 -3.27 -6.52
CA PRO A 261 -8.15 -4.03 -7.77
C PRO A 261 -8.35 -5.55 -7.63
N SER A 262 -8.07 -6.12 -6.44
CA SER A 262 -8.22 -7.54 -6.15
C SER A 262 -9.58 -7.91 -5.54
N THR A 263 -10.47 -6.93 -5.33
CA THR A 263 -11.81 -7.14 -4.76
C THR A 263 -12.65 -8.05 -5.66
N LEU A 264 -13.26 -9.07 -5.06
CA LEU A 264 -14.24 -9.96 -5.68
C LEU A 264 -15.59 -9.76 -5.01
N SER A 265 -16.61 -9.37 -5.76
CA SER A 265 -17.95 -9.12 -5.24
C SER A 265 -19.04 -9.60 -6.20
N GLY A 266 -20.06 -10.29 -5.68
CA GLY A 266 -21.18 -10.82 -6.45
C GLY A 266 -22.11 -9.78 -7.09
N TYR A 267 -21.83 -8.49 -6.90
CA TYR A 267 -22.57 -7.38 -7.50
C TYR A 267 -21.68 -6.38 -8.25
N ILE A 268 -20.37 -6.63 -8.37
CA ILE A 268 -19.45 -5.79 -9.15
C ILE A 268 -19.11 -6.52 -10.44
N GLY A 269 -19.46 -5.90 -11.56
CA GLY A 269 -19.14 -6.32 -12.92
C GLY A 269 -18.45 -5.20 -13.70
N PHE A 270 -18.59 -5.20 -15.02
CA PHE A 270 -18.00 -4.18 -15.89
C PHE A 270 -18.64 -4.15 -17.27
N ARG A 271 -18.35 -3.08 -18.02
CA ARG A 271 -18.56 -2.99 -19.47
C ARG A 271 -17.27 -2.59 -20.16
N LEU A 272 -17.17 -2.88 -21.46
CA LEU A 272 -16.00 -2.53 -22.26
C LEU A 272 -16.17 -1.17 -22.94
N ALA A 273 -15.06 -0.43 -23.03
CA ALA A 273 -14.84 0.63 -23.99
C ALA A 273 -13.88 0.16 -25.09
N PHE A 274 -13.90 0.84 -26.23
CA PHE A 274 -13.00 0.61 -27.34
C PHE A 274 -12.49 1.95 -27.88
N GLY A 275 -11.20 1.99 -28.20
CA GLY A 275 -10.55 3.10 -28.89
C GLY A 275 -9.43 3.70 -28.06
N LYS A 276 -8.46 4.28 -28.78
CA LYS A 276 -7.31 4.94 -28.17
C LYS A 276 -7.66 6.31 -27.58
N ILE A 277 -6.86 6.74 -26.63
CA ILE A 277 -6.83 8.07 -26.04
C ILE A 277 -5.46 8.69 -26.39
N PRO A 278 -5.31 9.30 -27.58
CA PRO A 278 -4.07 9.94 -27.99
C PRO A 278 -3.70 11.06 -27.04
N GLU A 279 -2.40 11.25 -26.83
CA GLU A 279 -1.87 12.34 -25.98
C GLU A 279 -2.48 12.36 -24.57
N ALA A 280 -2.84 11.17 -24.05
CA ALA A 280 -3.42 11.05 -22.72
C ALA A 280 -2.46 11.70 -21.71
N THR A 281 -2.94 12.80 -21.12
CA THR A 281 -2.19 13.51 -20.10
C THR A 281 -2.47 12.85 -18.76
N GLY A 282 -1.51 12.03 -18.30
CA GLY A 282 -1.52 11.52 -16.94
C GLY A 282 -1.32 12.68 -15.96
N LEU A 283 -2.20 12.75 -14.97
CA LEU A 283 -2.02 13.64 -13.83
C LEU A 283 -1.19 12.92 -12.77
N ASP A 284 -0.12 13.55 -12.28
CA ASP A 284 0.57 13.08 -11.08
C ASP A 284 -0.30 13.24 -9.82
N GLU A 285 0.18 12.79 -8.66
CA GLU A 285 -0.55 12.90 -7.38
C GLU A 285 -0.86 14.36 -6.97
N GLN A 286 -0.21 15.34 -7.61
CA GLN A 286 -0.41 16.78 -7.40
C GLN A 286 -1.27 17.42 -8.51
N ASN A 287 -1.83 16.63 -9.42
CA ASN A 287 -2.56 17.07 -10.61
C ASN A 287 -1.72 17.86 -11.63
N GLY A 288 -0.40 17.62 -11.67
CA GLY A 288 0.51 18.10 -12.72
C GLY A 288 0.58 17.13 -13.91
N VAL A 289 1.00 17.63 -15.07
CA VAL A 289 1.30 16.78 -16.24
C VAL A 289 2.57 15.98 -15.92
N ALA A 290 2.45 14.66 -15.79
CA ALA A 290 3.61 13.81 -15.58
C ALA A 290 4.45 13.76 -16.88
N THR A 291 5.66 14.32 -16.82
CA THR A 291 6.50 14.64 -17.99
C THR A 291 7.86 13.92 -18.02
N ASN A 292 8.23 13.21 -16.95
CA ASN A 292 9.53 12.54 -16.86
C ASN A 292 9.36 11.14 -16.27
N TYR A 293 9.15 10.14 -17.12
CA TYR A 293 8.92 8.77 -16.67
C TYR A 293 10.20 7.97 -16.73
N MET A 294 10.66 7.51 -15.57
CA MET A 294 11.58 6.40 -15.49
C MET A 294 10.81 5.11 -15.71
N LYS A 295 11.30 4.28 -16.63
CA LYS A 295 10.67 3.01 -16.97
C LYS A 295 11.26 1.90 -16.13
N MET A 296 10.42 1.23 -15.35
CA MET A 296 10.82 0.04 -14.61
C MET A 296 11.18 -1.09 -15.59
N MET A 297 12.36 -1.70 -15.40
CA MET A 297 12.86 -2.82 -16.20
C MET A 297 12.89 -4.13 -15.42
N ALA A 298 13.00 -4.04 -14.09
CA ALA A 298 12.83 -5.15 -13.17
C ALA A 298 11.80 -4.79 -12.10
N PHE A 299 11.00 -5.76 -11.69
CA PHE A 299 10.05 -5.62 -10.61
C PHE A 299 10.49 -6.42 -9.38
N SER A 300 9.70 -6.36 -8.31
CA SER A 300 10.07 -6.94 -7.02
C SER A 300 10.32 -8.44 -7.09
N SER A 301 9.59 -9.16 -7.95
CA SER A 301 9.84 -10.59 -8.15
C SER A 301 11.21 -10.89 -8.79
N ASP A 302 11.64 -10.10 -9.78
CA ASP A 302 12.94 -10.25 -10.43
C ASP A 302 14.08 -9.91 -9.47
N VAL A 303 13.94 -8.80 -8.75
CA VAL A 303 14.95 -8.34 -7.78
C VAL A 303 15.11 -9.36 -6.66
N ARG A 304 14.00 -9.87 -6.11
CA ARG A 304 14.03 -10.93 -5.09
C ARG A 304 14.78 -12.17 -5.57
N GLU A 305 14.61 -12.57 -6.83
CA GLU A 305 15.34 -13.71 -7.39
C GLU A 305 16.86 -13.50 -7.32
N LYS A 306 17.33 -12.26 -7.49
CA LYS A 306 18.76 -11.92 -7.46
C LYS A 306 19.29 -11.70 -6.06
N VAL A 307 18.54 -11.00 -5.20
CA VAL A 307 19.04 -10.57 -3.87
C VAL A 307 18.60 -11.45 -2.71
N GLY A 308 17.59 -12.30 -2.95
CA GLY A 308 17.08 -13.32 -2.05
C GLY A 308 15.97 -12.85 -1.09
N THR A 309 15.47 -11.62 -1.21
CA THR A 309 14.38 -11.07 -0.39
C THR A 309 13.68 -9.93 -1.10
N TYR A 310 12.42 -9.65 -0.75
CA TYR A 310 11.74 -8.42 -1.17
C TYR A 310 12.32 -7.17 -0.49
N HIS A 311 12.95 -7.34 0.69
CA HIS A 311 13.57 -6.26 1.46
C HIS A 311 14.81 -5.67 0.83
N SER A 312 14.57 -4.82 -0.15
CA SER A 312 15.59 -4.10 -0.88
C SER A 312 15.09 -2.77 -1.43
N LYS A 313 16.02 -1.81 -1.51
CA LYS A 313 15.78 -0.47 -2.06
C LYS A 313 16.94 -0.05 -2.95
N LEU A 314 16.61 0.67 -4.01
CA LEU A 314 17.58 1.33 -4.88
C LEU A 314 17.42 2.84 -4.73
N ALA A 315 18.51 3.56 -4.50
CA ALA A 315 18.55 5.02 -4.49
C ALA A 315 19.56 5.50 -5.55
N PHE A 316 19.22 6.56 -6.26
CA PHE A 316 20.05 7.11 -7.33
C PHE A 316 19.67 8.57 -7.56
N ARG A 317 20.41 9.23 -8.45
CA ARG A 317 20.16 10.61 -8.85
C ARG A 317 19.55 10.64 -10.25
N ASN A 318 18.47 11.38 -10.42
CA ASN A 318 18.03 11.84 -11.74
C ASN A 318 18.93 13.03 -12.15
N ASN A 319 19.84 12.89 -13.11
CA ASN A 319 20.75 13.99 -13.46
C ASN A 319 20.03 15.16 -14.13
N VAL A 320 18.92 14.89 -14.83
CA VAL A 320 18.13 15.93 -15.51
C VAL A 320 17.59 16.96 -14.52
N THR A 321 17.12 16.50 -13.37
CA THR A 321 16.55 17.37 -12.31
C THR A 321 17.55 17.66 -11.19
N GLY A 322 18.53 16.78 -10.99
CA GLY A 322 19.48 16.81 -9.87
C GLY A 322 18.94 16.23 -8.56
N ASN A 323 17.74 15.65 -8.58
CA ASN A 323 17.05 15.15 -7.40
C ASN A 323 17.41 13.70 -7.05
N LEU A 324 17.12 13.33 -5.81
CA LEU A 324 17.16 11.95 -5.33
C LEU A 324 15.93 11.20 -5.83
N VAL A 325 16.15 9.99 -6.33
CA VAL A 325 15.12 9.02 -6.67
C VAL A 325 15.36 7.76 -5.87
N TYR A 326 14.27 7.09 -5.47
CA TYR A 326 14.37 5.74 -4.95
C TYR A 326 13.27 4.83 -5.45
N ILE A 327 13.57 3.54 -5.45
CA ILE A 327 12.63 2.46 -5.74
C ILE A 327 12.62 1.53 -4.52
N ASP A 328 11.42 1.24 -4.03
CA ASP A 328 11.18 0.32 -2.91
C ASP A 328 10.60 -1.00 -3.44
N TYR A 329 11.31 -2.10 -3.22
CA TYR A 329 10.92 -3.44 -3.69
C TYR A 329 10.20 -4.27 -2.61
N ASP A 330 9.93 -3.70 -1.42
CA ASP A 330 9.18 -4.37 -0.32
C ASP A 330 7.76 -4.78 -0.72
N GLY A 331 7.17 -4.14 -1.74
CA GLY A 331 5.84 -4.43 -2.27
C GLY A 331 5.86 -5.16 -3.61
N ARG A 332 4.69 -5.45 -4.19
CA ARG A 332 4.59 -6.16 -5.49
C ARG A 332 4.40 -5.26 -6.72
N SER A 333 4.48 -3.95 -6.54
CA SER A 333 4.36 -2.98 -7.64
C SER A 333 5.32 -1.82 -7.39
N PRO A 334 6.65 -2.05 -7.52
CA PRO A 334 7.65 -1.02 -7.29
C PRO A 334 7.51 0.09 -8.35
N GLY A 335 7.78 1.31 -7.94
CA GLY A 335 7.84 2.48 -8.82
C GLY A 335 8.96 3.42 -8.40
N ALA A 336 9.49 4.18 -9.37
CA ALA A 336 10.48 5.22 -9.09
C ALA A 336 9.79 6.43 -8.44
N ILE A 337 10.24 6.79 -7.24
CA ILE A 337 9.74 7.93 -6.48
C ILE A 337 10.84 8.99 -6.45
N GLU A 338 10.62 10.08 -7.18
CA GLU A 338 11.51 11.24 -7.16
C GLU A 338 11.14 12.18 -6.01
N ILE A 339 12.14 12.57 -5.21
CA ILE A 339 11.97 13.51 -4.11
C ILE A 339 12.39 14.90 -4.60
N PHE A 340 11.41 15.76 -4.83
CA PHE A 340 11.63 17.13 -5.27
C PHE A 340 12.09 18.02 -4.10
N ASP A 341 13.33 18.50 -4.16
CA ASP A 341 13.94 19.39 -3.16
C ASP A 341 14.79 20.46 -3.87
N THR A 342 15.23 21.48 -3.13
CA THR A 342 16.19 22.49 -3.56
C THR A 342 17.65 22.05 -3.46
N VAL A 343 17.92 20.92 -2.78
CA VAL A 343 19.28 20.41 -2.55
C VAL A 343 19.67 19.42 -3.64
N GLN A 344 20.75 19.72 -4.36
CA GLN A 344 21.35 18.82 -5.36
C GLN A 344 21.93 17.57 -4.70
N VAL A 345 21.70 16.41 -5.33
CA VAL A 345 22.07 15.09 -4.79
C VAL A 345 23.20 14.49 -5.62
N PHE A 346 24.26 14.03 -4.95
CA PHE A 346 25.32 13.21 -5.50
C PHE A 346 25.71 12.13 -4.48
N HIS A 347 26.17 10.97 -4.98
CA HIS A 347 26.65 9.85 -4.16
C HIS A 347 25.70 9.45 -3.02
N PRO A 348 24.43 9.11 -3.31
CA PRO A 348 23.54 8.57 -2.29
C PRO A 348 24.10 7.25 -1.73
N ASP A 349 24.05 7.07 -0.41
CA ASP A 349 24.33 5.79 0.26
C ASP A 349 23.22 5.51 1.28
N ILE A 350 22.54 4.38 1.10
CA ILE A 350 21.39 3.98 1.91
C ILE A 350 21.87 3.44 3.26
N SER A 351 21.15 3.76 4.33
CA SER A 351 21.47 3.33 5.68
C SER A 351 21.40 1.81 5.84
N PRO A 352 22.11 1.21 6.82
CA PRO A 352 22.11 -0.23 7.05
C PRO A 352 20.74 -0.85 7.33
N ASP A 353 19.78 -0.04 7.76
CA ASP A 353 18.38 -0.43 8.03
C ASP A 353 17.41 -0.06 6.88
N GLY A 354 17.91 0.52 5.78
CA GLY A 354 17.10 0.90 4.62
C GLY A 354 16.21 2.14 4.80
N SER A 355 16.21 2.77 5.98
CA SER A 355 15.27 3.83 6.34
C SER A 355 15.74 5.25 6.02
N LYS A 356 17.03 5.44 5.71
CA LYS A 356 17.66 6.73 5.46
C LYS A 356 18.62 6.67 4.29
N VAL A 357 18.98 7.84 3.79
CA VAL A 357 20.00 8.00 2.76
C VAL A 357 20.89 9.19 3.12
N ALA A 358 22.20 8.97 3.03
CA ALA A 358 23.21 10.02 3.11
C ALA A 358 23.60 10.42 1.68
N PHE A 359 23.82 11.70 1.41
CA PHE A 359 24.25 12.18 0.10
C PHE A 359 25.03 13.49 0.23
N CYS A 360 25.69 13.93 -0.84
CA CYS A 360 26.37 15.23 -0.87
C CYS A 360 25.97 16.10 -2.06
N THR A 361 26.44 17.35 -2.07
CA THR A 361 26.24 18.30 -3.18
C THR A 361 27.41 18.38 -4.15
N GLY A 362 28.54 17.74 -3.83
CA GLY A 362 29.73 17.67 -4.68
C GLY A 362 29.88 16.32 -5.39
N ILE A 363 30.65 16.32 -6.49
CA ILE A 363 30.91 15.17 -7.35
C ILE A 363 32.37 14.69 -7.22
N GLU A 364 32.62 13.42 -7.54
CA GLU A 364 33.97 12.86 -7.63
C GLU A 364 34.77 13.54 -8.75
N GLY A 365 36.07 13.69 -8.57
CA GLY A 365 37.00 14.28 -9.53
C GLY A 365 37.03 15.82 -9.56
N VAL A 366 36.16 16.51 -8.81
CA VAL A 366 36.04 17.98 -8.83
C VAL A 366 36.35 18.56 -7.44
N ASP A 367 37.29 19.52 -7.36
CA ASP A 367 37.45 20.34 -6.16
C ASP A 367 36.41 21.47 -6.15
N GLY A 368 35.67 21.60 -5.05
CA GLY A 368 34.58 22.56 -4.95
C GLY A 368 33.90 22.54 -3.58
N PRO A 369 32.93 23.46 -3.36
CA PRO A 369 32.10 23.41 -2.17
C PRO A 369 31.22 22.17 -2.19
N SER A 370 31.17 21.45 -1.06
CA SER A 370 30.29 20.29 -0.89
C SER A 370 29.81 20.21 0.55
N SER A 371 28.54 19.85 0.72
CA SER A 371 27.90 19.57 2.00
C SER A 371 27.31 18.18 2.00
N VAL A 372 27.38 17.48 3.13
CA VAL A 372 26.73 16.18 3.35
C VAL A 372 25.40 16.37 4.07
N TYR A 373 24.41 15.62 3.65
CA TYR A 373 23.07 15.57 4.24
C TYR A 373 22.68 14.13 4.54
N VAL A 374 21.79 13.95 5.50
CA VAL A 374 21.04 12.70 5.71
C VAL A 374 19.57 13.05 5.73
N ARG A 375 18.75 12.20 5.11
CA ARG A 375 17.29 12.30 5.16
C ARG A 375 16.63 10.94 5.30
N ASN A 376 15.34 10.92 5.62
CA ASN A 376 14.57 9.68 5.51
C ASN A 376 14.45 9.26 4.04
N LEU A 377 14.44 7.95 3.81
CA LEU A 377 14.26 7.35 2.48
C LEU A 377 12.83 6.79 2.37
N ASP A 378 11.88 7.71 2.28
CA ASP A 378 10.45 7.44 2.12
C ASP A 378 9.79 8.58 1.32
N ALA A 379 8.52 8.41 0.95
CA ALA A 379 7.80 9.36 0.10
C ALA A 379 7.48 10.69 0.82
N ASN A 380 7.58 10.72 2.15
CA ASN A 380 7.39 11.94 2.91
C ASN A 380 8.71 12.72 2.94
N ASP A 381 8.72 13.90 2.32
CA ASP A 381 9.86 14.81 2.31
C ASP A 381 10.19 15.33 3.73
N GLY A 382 10.99 14.57 4.48
CA GLY A 382 11.27 14.87 5.89
C GLY A 382 12.59 14.33 6.43
N GLY A 383 12.96 14.85 7.60
CA GLY A 383 14.15 14.40 8.34
C GLY A 383 15.49 14.85 7.75
N LEU A 384 15.49 15.83 6.83
CA LEU A 384 16.70 16.38 6.24
C LEU A 384 17.56 17.08 7.29
N VAL A 385 18.78 16.60 7.49
CA VAL A 385 19.76 17.18 8.40
C VAL A 385 21.09 17.37 7.67
N LYS A 386 21.70 18.55 7.85
CA LYS A 386 22.98 18.92 7.27
C LYS A 386 24.11 18.65 8.25
N LEU A 387 25.23 18.14 7.76
CA LEU A 387 26.48 18.05 8.51
C LEU A 387 27.12 19.44 8.64
N ASP A 388 27.38 19.88 9.88
CA ASP A 388 27.99 21.17 10.18
C ASP A 388 29.53 21.10 10.17
N VAL A 389 30.09 21.00 8.96
CA VAL A 389 31.54 21.08 8.69
C VAL A 389 31.80 21.92 7.44
N GLU A 390 33.01 22.46 7.29
CA GLU A 390 33.35 23.35 6.17
C GLU A 390 33.24 22.67 4.80
N LYS A 391 33.77 21.44 4.69
CA LYS A 391 33.71 20.61 3.48
C LYS A 391 33.50 19.15 3.84
N ALA A 392 32.55 18.51 3.16
CA ALA A 392 32.33 17.07 3.22
C ALA A 392 31.76 16.57 1.89
N VAL A 393 32.28 15.46 1.37
CA VAL A 393 31.86 14.88 0.09
C VAL A 393 31.95 13.35 0.14
N ILE A 394 31.14 12.69 -0.70
CA ILE A 394 31.00 11.22 -0.83
C ILE A 394 30.78 10.54 0.53
N PRO A 395 29.61 10.75 1.18
CA PRO A 395 29.31 10.11 2.45
C PRO A 395 29.05 8.62 2.26
N ARG A 396 29.50 7.80 3.22
CA ARG A 396 29.25 6.36 3.27
C ARG A 396 28.89 5.93 4.68
N TRP A 397 27.82 5.14 4.82
CA TRP A 397 27.45 4.50 6.06
C TRP A 397 28.48 3.48 6.50
N HIS A 398 28.75 3.48 7.79
CA HIS A 398 29.62 2.56 8.47
C HIS A 398 28.93 2.02 9.71
N VAL A 399 29.08 0.71 9.97
CA VAL A 399 28.52 0.02 11.13
C VAL A 399 29.65 -0.59 11.93
N SER A 400 29.77 -0.21 13.20
CA SER A 400 30.77 -0.79 14.10
C SER A 400 30.46 -2.27 14.39
N GLU A 401 31.41 -3.00 14.98
CA GLU A 401 31.15 -4.37 15.48
C GLU A 401 30.00 -4.41 16.51
N GLY A 402 29.79 -3.31 17.26
CA GLY A 402 28.71 -3.16 18.21
C GLY A 402 27.35 -2.79 17.61
N GLY A 403 27.29 -2.53 16.29
CA GLY A 403 26.07 -2.12 15.59
C GLY A 403 25.83 -0.60 15.55
N ASP A 404 26.72 0.21 16.11
CA ASP A 404 26.60 1.67 16.06
C ASP A 404 26.82 2.19 14.63
N THR A 405 25.97 3.13 14.22
CA THR A 405 26.03 3.72 12.89
C THR A 405 26.83 5.03 12.87
N SER A 406 27.62 5.20 11.82
CA SER A 406 28.42 6.40 11.56
C SER A 406 28.43 6.68 10.06
N ILE A 407 28.85 7.89 9.70
CA ILE A 407 29.09 8.30 8.32
C ILE A 407 30.57 8.58 8.17
N VAL A 408 31.18 7.92 7.19
CA VAL A 408 32.52 8.22 6.70
C VAL A 408 32.40 9.20 5.54
N PHE A 409 33.24 10.21 5.50
CA PHE A 409 33.28 11.19 4.41
C PHE A 409 34.73 11.68 4.21
N VAL A 410 34.97 12.38 3.11
CA VAL A 410 36.27 13.04 2.85
C VAL A 410 36.10 14.55 2.74
N ASP A 411 37.16 15.30 3.00
CA ASP A 411 37.15 16.78 2.87
C ASP A 411 37.40 17.27 1.43
N ASN A 412 37.78 16.37 0.52
CA ASN A 412 38.00 16.62 -0.90
C ASN A 412 37.91 15.30 -1.69
N ALA A 413 37.38 15.33 -2.91
CA ALA A 413 37.30 14.16 -3.79
C ALA A 413 37.87 14.47 -5.19
N SER A 414 38.87 15.36 -5.29
CA SER A 414 39.47 15.71 -6.58
C SER A 414 40.45 14.64 -7.06
N ASP A 415 41.10 14.89 -8.20
CA ASP A 415 42.18 14.07 -8.74
C ASP A 415 43.17 13.60 -7.65
N ASN A 416 43.37 12.29 -7.58
CA ASN A 416 44.26 11.66 -6.60
C ASN A 416 45.64 11.27 -7.17
N SER A 417 46.07 11.82 -8.30
CA SER A 417 47.30 11.42 -8.99
C SER A 417 48.58 11.85 -8.27
N ASP A 418 48.57 12.98 -7.55
CA ASP A 418 49.72 13.45 -6.77
C ASP A 418 49.68 12.93 -5.34
N ASP A 419 50.80 12.37 -4.84
CA ASP A 419 50.86 11.76 -3.52
C ASP A 419 50.78 12.80 -2.39
N ALA A 420 51.43 13.95 -2.54
CA ALA A 420 51.48 14.97 -1.51
C ALA A 420 50.15 15.71 -1.39
N GLU A 421 49.53 16.04 -2.52
CA GLU A 421 48.20 16.66 -2.55
C GLU A 421 47.12 15.72 -2.00
N PHE A 422 47.18 14.43 -2.34
CA PHE A 422 46.24 13.44 -1.81
C PHE A 422 46.38 13.28 -0.29
N LEU A 423 47.61 13.07 0.21
CA LEU A 423 47.86 12.85 1.64
C LEU A 423 47.64 14.12 2.50
N ALA A 424 47.64 15.31 1.89
CA ALA A 424 47.24 16.54 2.59
C ALA A 424 45.74 16.60 2.93
N ARG A 425 44.92 15.72 2.33
CA ARG A 425 43.47 15.61 2.58
C ARG A 425 43.16 14.68 3.75
N GLY A 426 41.89 14.53 4.06
CA GLY A 426 41.44 13.74 5.19
C GLY A 426 40.23 12.86 4.89
N THR A 427 40.28 11.65 5.44
CA THR A 427 39.12 10.78 5.63
C THR A 427 38.63 10.96 7.06
N TRP A 428 37.34 11.16 7.23
CA TRP A 428 36.70 11.53 8.49
C TRP A 428 35.56 10.57 8.79
N ILE A 429 35.25 10.39 10.07
CA ILE A 429 34.11 9.60 10.54
C ILE A 429 33.31 10.42 11.55
N ILE A 430 31.99 10.30 11.50
CA ILE A 430 31.08 10.98 12.43
C ILE A 430 29.95 10.03 12.86
N PRO A 431 29.69 9.87 14.17
CA PRO A 431 28.53 9.11 14.64
C PRO A 431 27.22 9.73 14.13
N PHE A 432 26.24 8.88 13.78
CA PHE A 432 24.90 9.34 13.42
C PHE A 432 23.87 8.52 14.18
N SER A 433 23.11 9.16 15.07
CA SER A 433 22.08 8.47 15.85
C SER A 433 20.90 9.40 16.13
N ASN A 434 19.70 8.83 16.25
CA ASN A 434 18.48 9.60 16.54
C ASN A 434 18.25 10.81 15.60
N GLY A 435 18.62 10.64 14.32
CA GLY A 435 18.49 11.69 13.30
C GLY A 435 19.47 12.85 13.45
N LYS A 436 20.58 12.69 14.17
CA LYS A 436 21.56 13.76 14.42
C LYS A 436 23.00 13.31 14.20
N PHE A 437 23.80 14.22 13.66
CA PHE A 437 25.24 14.10 13.60
C PHE A 437 25.87 14.32 14.98
N GLY A 438 26.86 13.49 15.32
CA GLY A 438 27.70 13.63 16.50
C GLY A 438 28.88 14.60 16.27
N GLN A 439 30.06 14.21 16.75
CA GLN A 439 31.30 14.97 16.52
C GLN A 439 32.19 14.25 15.52
N ALA A 440 32.64 14.98 14.48
CA ALA A 440 33.55 14.43 13.47
C ALA A 440 34.94 14.17 14.04
N LYS A 441 35.57 13.07 13.61
CA LYS A 441 36.94 12.68 13.94
C LYS A 441 37.69 12.33 12.66
N LYS A 442 38.91 12.84 12.50
CA LYS A 442 39.79 12.40 11.41
C LYS A 442 40.19 10.94 11.62
N LEU A 443 39.96 10.12 10.62
CA LEU A 443 40.28 8.70 10.64
C LEU A 443 41.69 8.45 10.12
N MET A 444 42.06 9.06 9.00
CA MET A 444 43.37 8.95 8.38
C MET A 444 43.66 10.14 7.44
N ASP A 445 44.93 10.32 7.11
CA ASP A 445 45.39 11.21 6.03
C ASP A 445 45.09 10.56 4.68
N GLY A 446 44.79 11.36 3.66
CA GLY A 446 44.30 10.88 2.37
C GLY A 446 42.78 10.90 2.26
N ALA A 447 42.28 11.22 1.06
CA ALA A 447 40.86 11.26 0.74
C ALA A 447 40.34 9.90 0.25
N TYR A 448 40.22 8.92 1.15
CA TYR A 448 39.75 7.57 0.84
C TYR A 448 38.21 7.49 0.76
N HIS A 449 37.65 7.94 -0.36
CA HIS A 449 36.20 8.07 -0.57
C HIS A 449 35.50 6.84 -1.18
N SER A 450 36.23 5.80 -1.60
CA SER A 450 35.64 4.61 -2.23
C SER A 450 35.26 3.51 -1.23
N GLY A 451 35.49 3.73 0.07
CA GLY A 451 35.03 2.86 1.13
C GLY A 451 36.10 2.58 2.19
N VAL A 452 35.63 2.28 3.40
CA VAL A 452 36.44 1.92 4.57
C VAL A 452 35.90 0.63 5.16
N SER A 453 36.81 -0.31 5.45
CA SER A 453 36.48 -1.59 6.08
C SER A 453 35.79 -1.43 7.44
N GLN A 454 35.03 -2.45 7.87
CA GLN A 454 34.38 -2.47 9.18
C GLN A 454 35.35 -2.25 10.36
N SER A 455 36.56 -2.81 10.27
CA SER A 455 37.63 -2.67 11.27
C SER A 455 38.38 -1.34 11.20
N LEU A 456 38.02 -0.45 10.27
CA LEU A 456 38.63 0.88 10.05
C LEU A 456 40.15 0.87 9.75
N ASN A 457 40.74 -0.29 9.52
CA ASN A 457 42.17 -0.45 9.24
C ASN A 457 42.49 -0.53 7.74
N ARG A 458 41.46 -0.50 6.89
CA ARG A 458 41.59 -0.48 5.44
C ARG A 458 40.66 0.56 4.82
N ALA A 459 41.15 1.27 3.81
CA ALA A 459 40.38 2.21 3.02
C ALA A 459 40.85 2.21 1.56
N VAL A 460 39.98 2.60 0.62
CA VAL A 460 40.29 2.69 -0.82
C VAL A 460 39.76 3.99 -1.43
N SER A 461 40.39 4.44 -2.52
CA SER A 461 39.92 5.54 -3.38
C SER A 461 40.33 5.27 -4.81
N GLY A 462 39.43 5.53 -5.76
CA GLY A 462 39.69 5.48 -7.18
C GLY A 462 39.24 6.78 -7.86
N ALA A 463 40.13 7.77 -7.93
CA ALA A 463 39.92 9.03 -8.65
C ALA A 463 41.13 9.35 -9.52
N ARG A 464 41.42 8.44 -10.47
CA ARG A 464 42.59 8.29 -11.38
C ARG A 464 43.57 7.20 -10.97
N ARG A 465 43.98 7.10 -9.72
CA ARG A 465 44.80 6.00 -9.20
C ARG A 465 43.98 5.17 -8.21
N LEU A 466 44.15 3.84 -8.26
CA LEU A 466 43.59 2.95 -7.26
C LEU A 466 44.45 2.97 -5.99
N ARG A 467 44.14 3.88 -5.06
CA ARG A 467 44.85 4.04 -3.79
C ARG A 467 44.24 3.15 -2.72
N VAL A 468 45.10 2.57 -1.88
CA VAL A 468 44.70 1.77 -0.74
C VAL A 468 45.45 2.20 0.51
N HIS A 469 44.76 2.22 1.64
CA HIS A 469 45.35 2.28 2.96
C HIS A 469 45.16 0.91 3.63
N VAL A 470 46.22 0.31 4.18
CA VAL A 470 46.15 -0.94 4.94
C VAL A 470 47.05 -0.86 6.17
N ASN A 471 46.46 -0.98 7.37
CA ASN A 471 47.18 -1.01 8.65
C ASN A 471 48.20 0.13 8.80
N GLY A 472 47.82 1.37 8.46
CA GLY A 472 48.69 2.54 8.58
C GLY A 472 49.66 2.75 7.42
N LYS A 473 49.53 2.00 6.32
CA LYS A 473 50.39 2.12 5.13
C LYS A 473 49.56 2.41 3.89
N ASP A 474 50.01 3.38 3.12
CA ASP A 474 49.41 3.75 1.83
C ASP A 474 50.14 3.07 0.67
N ASP A 475 49.39 2.63 -0.34
CA ASP A 475 49.91 1.99 -1.55
C ASP A 475 49.04 2.32 -2.77
N VAL A 476 49.56 2.07 -3.97
CA VAL A 476 48.85 2.22 -5.25
C VAL A 476 48.79 0.88 -5.96
N TRP A 477 47.57 0.37 -6.13
CA TRP A 477 47.30 -0.89 -6.82
C TRP A 477 47.18 -0.71 -8.34
N TYR A 478 46.91 -1.83 -9.03
CA TYR A 478 46.66 -1.85 -10.48
C TYR A 478 47.79 -1.25 -11.33
N ASN A 479 49.05 -1.45 -10.89
CA ASN A 479 50.26 -0.93 -11.52
C ASN A 479 50.29 0.61 -11.69
N GLY A 480 49.45 1.34 -10.95
CA GLY A 480 49.29 2.79 -11.11
C GLY A 480 48.63 3.22 -12.42
N GLU A 481 48.05 2.27 -13.19
CA GLU A 481 47.23 2.59 -14.35
C GLU A 481 45.92 3.26 -13.91
N GLN A 482 45.26 3.93 -14.86
CA GLN A 482 44.08 4.73 -14.56
C GLN A 482 42.90 3.86 -14.10
N ALA A 483 42.38 4.17 -12.90
CA ALA A 483 41.23 3.51 -12.30
C ALA A 483 40.30 4.54 -11.62
N CYS A 484 38.99 4.34 -11.76
CA CYS A 484 37.95 5.20 -11.18
C CYS A 484 36.71 4.41 -10.73
N ASN A 485 35.73 5.11 -10.13
CA ASN A 485 34.47 4.52 -9.64
C ASN A 485 34.69 3.31 -8.73
N ALA A 486 35.72 3.40 -7.88
CA ALA A 486 36.07 2.28 -7.03
C ALA A 486 35.07 2.15 -5.86
N SER A 487 34.85 0.91 -5.41
CA SER A 487 34.00 0.58 -4.28
C SER A 487 34.58 -0.59 -3.47
N LEU A 488 34.56 -0.49 -2.14
CA LEU A 488 35.00 -1.54 -1.21
C LEU A 488 33.82 -2.44 -0.79
N SER A 489 34.00 -3.76 -0.84
CA SER A 489 32.95 -4.70 -0.45
C SER A 489 32.60 -4.59 1.04
N LYS A 490 31.31 -4.66 1.34
CA LYS A 490 30.74 -4.55 2.70
C LYS A 490 30.54 -5.91 3.40
N ASP A 491 30.99 -7.00 2.78
CA ASP A 491 30.83 -8.40 3.20
C ASP A 491 31.98 -8.94 4.08
N GLY A 492 32.98 -8.11 4.36
CA GLY A 492 34.17 -8.49 5.12
C GLY A 492 35.27 -9.16 4.28
N LEU A 493 35.03 -9.49 3.01
CA LEU A 493 36.05 -10.01 2.10
C LEU A 493 37.06 -8.92 1.69
N ASN A 494 36.68 -7.64 1.85
CA ASN A 494 37.50 -6.48 1.53
C ASN A 494 37.97 -6.47 0.07
N GLN A 495 37.09 -6.85 -0.86
CA GLN A 495 37.35 -6.80 -2.29
C GLN A 495 37.13 -5.37 -2.81
N THR A 496 37.89 -4.98 -3.83
CA THR A 496 37.78 -3.66 -4.45
C THR A 496 37.29 -3.80 -5.87
N LEU A 497 36.09 -3.27 -6.12
CA LEU A 497 35.49 -3.10 -7.44
C LEU A 497 36.00 -1.79 -8.03
N PHE A 498 36.26 -1.72 -9.33
CA PHE A 498 36.64 -0.47 -10.02
C PHE A 498 36.49 -0.59 -11.54
N LEU A 499 36.54 0.56 -12.21
CA LEU A 499 36.55 0.69 -13.67
C LEU A 499 37.92 1.16 -14.16
N ASP A 500 38.30 0.76 -15.38
CA ASP A 500 39.56 1.16 -16.01
C ASP A 500 39.38 1.63 -17.46
N PHE A 501 40.47 2.14 -18.05
CA PHE A 501 40.46 2.80 -19.36
C PHE A 501 40.89 1.86 -20.51
N GLY A 502 40.73 0.54 -20.35
CA GLY A 502 41.25 -0.44 -21.31
C GLY A 502 42.78 -0.51 -21.28
N GLY A 503 43.33 -0.50 -20.07
CA GLY A 503 44.77 -0.47 -19.82
C GLY A 503 45.48 -1.77 -20.19
N SER A 504 46.81 -1.79 -20.09
CA SER A 504 47.61 -2.98 -20.40
C SER A 504 47.38 -4.08 -19.34
N THR A 505 47.25 -3.66 -18.08
CA THR A 505 47.02 -4.54 -16.94
C THR A 505 45.68 -5.28 -17.07
N GLY A 506 44.59 -4.54 -17.29
CA GLY A 506 43.25 -5.10 -17.40
C GLY A 506 43.04 -5.95 -18.65
N ARG A 507 43.52 -5.50 -19.82
CA ARG A 507 43.47 -6.31 -21.06
C ARG A 507 44.26 -7.60 -20.95
N SER A 508 45.42 -7.58 -20.28
CA SER A 508 46.20 -8.79 -20.02
C SER A 508 45.46 -9.74 -19.07
N PHE A 509 44.77 -9.21 -18.06
CA PHE A 509 44.02 -10.02 -17.10
C PHE A 509 42.76 -10.63 -17.71
N ALA A 510 41.96 -9.83 -18.42
CA ALA A 510 40.75 -10.27 -19.12
C ALA A 510 41.05 -11.16 -20.34
N ASN A 511 42.30 -11.17 -20.81
CA ASN A 511 42.72 -11.84 -22.04
C ASN A 511 41.89 -11.42 -23.28
N GLU A 512 41.52 -10.14 -23.33
CA GLU A 512 40.67 -9.57 -24.37
C GLU A 512 40.98 -8.08 -24.56
N LYS A 513 40.72 -7.54 -25.76
CA LYS A 513 40.75 -6.10 -26.00
C LYS A 513 39.38 -5.50 -25.70
N TYR A 514 39.38 -4.41 -24.95
CA TYR A 514 38.18 -3.65 -24.62
C TYR A 514 38.53 -2.16 -24.44
N GLY A 515 37.53 -1.30 -24.51
CA GLY A 515 37.59 0.16 -24.42
C GLY A 515 37.56 0.71 -23.00
N VAL A 516 37.23 1.99 -22.88
CA VAL A 516 37.07 2.66 -21.58
C VAL A 516 35.82 2.14 -20.89
N HIS A 517 35.95 1.73 -19.62
CA HIS A 517 34.86 1.24 -18.76
C HIS A 517 34.05 0.04 -19.32
N GLU A 518 34.53 -0.63 -20.36
CA GLU A 518 33.87 -1.83 -20.89
C GLU A 518 34.12 -3.08 -20.02
N ARG A 519 34.90 -2.94 -18.92
CA ARG A 519 35.12 -3.99 -17.92
C ARG A 519 34.90 -3.45 -16.52
N LEU A 520 34.10 -4.19 -15.76
CA LEU A 520 34.01 -4.07 -14.32
C LEU A 520 35.04 -5.01 -13.70
N LEU A 521 36.04 -4.45 -13.02
CA LEU A 521 37.19 -5.18 -12.51
C LEU A 521 37.10 -5.36 -10.99
N VAL A 522 37.57 -6.50 -10.50
CA VAL A 522 37.64 -6.79 -9.05
C VAL A 522 39.05 -7.20 -8.66
N ALA A 523 39.58 -6.55 -7.64
CA ALA A 523 40.77 -6.98 -6.91
C ALA A 523 40.39 -7.59 -5.55
N ASP A 524 41.12 -8.61 -5.12
CA ASP A 524 41.00 -9.16 -3.77
C ASP A 524 41.62 -8.22 -2.72
N SER A 525 41.56 -8.62 -1.44
CA SER A 525 42.09 -7.82 -0.33
C SER A 525 43.62 -7.60 -0.36
N ASN A 526 44.35 -8.26 -1.26
CA ASN A 526 45.79 -8.08 -1.48
C ASN A 526 46.09 -7.32 -2.78
N GLY A 527 45.07 -6.82 -3.49
CA GLY A 527 45.24 -6.10 -4.75
C GLY A 527 45.43 -7.01 -5.95
N LYS A 528 45.23 -8.32 -5.81
CA LYS A 528 45.31 -9.26 -6.93
C LYS A 528 44.01 -9.24 -7.70
N MET A 529 44.08 -9.07 -9.02
CA MET A 529 42.92 -9.17 -9.90
C MET A 529 42.26 -10.56 -9.82
N VAL A 530 40.94 -10.58 -9.63
CA VAL A 530 40.14 -11.81 -9.49
C VAL A 530 38.95 -11.90 -10.45
N GLN A 531 38.38 -10.78 -10.91
CA GLN A 531 37.29 -10.77 -11.90
C GLN A 531 37.42 -9.63 -12.90
N ALA A 532 36.93 -9.88 -14.12
CA ALA A 532 36.81 -8.88 -15.19
C ALA A 532 35.52 -9.15 -15.97
N ILE A 533 34.47 -8.43 -15.62
CA ILE A 533 33.11 -8.65 -16.14
C ILE A 533 32.87 -7.71 -17.33
N PRO A 534 32.48 -8.23 -18.51
CA PRO A 534 32.19 -7.39 -19.68
C PRO A 534 30.89 -6.61 -19.51
N ALA A 535 30.88 -5.35 -19.99
CA ALA A 535 29.64 -4.59 -20.13
C ALA A 535 28.71 -5.22 -21.18
N PRO A 536 27.38 -5.07 -21.04
CA PRO A 536 26.44 -5.44 -22.08
C PRO A 536 26.81 -4.80 -23.42
N LYS A 537 26.54 -5.51 -24.53
CA LYS A 537 26.88 -5.02 -25.86
C LYS A 537 26.23 -3.66 -26.13
N GLY A 538 27.06 -2.68 -26.52
CA GLY A 538 26.61 -1.32 -26.81
C GLY A 538 26.64 -0.37 -25.61
N PHE A 539 27.09 -0.85 -24.45
CA PHE A 539 27.20 -0.07 -23.23
C PHE A 539 28.62 -0.14 -22.63
N SER A 540 28.95 0.86 -21.82
CA SER A 540 30.02 0.80 -20.83
C SER A 540 29.46 0.96 -19.42
N PHE A 541 30.23 0.61 -18.40
CA PHE A 541 29.82 0.83 -17.01
C PHE A 541 30.17 2.25 -16.54
N ASP A 542 29.42 2.76 -15.57
CA ASP A 542 29.81 3.90 -14.74
C ASP A 542 29.18 3.76 -13.35
N HIS A 543 29.62 4.60 -12.41
CA HIS A 543 29.06 4.75 -11.06
C HIS A 543 28.86 3.41 -10.32
N SER A 544 29.82 2.50 -10.45
CA SER A 544 29.71 1.15 -9.89
C SER A 544 29.86 1.13 -8.36
N GLU A 545 28.94 0.45 -7.68
CA GLU A 545 28.97 0.27 -6.23
C GLU A 545 28.68 -1.18 -5.85
N TRP A 546 29.31 -1.67 -4.78
CA TRP A 546 28.92 -2.96 -4.20
C TRP A 546 27.52 -2.87 -3.58
N VAL A 547 26.69 -3.87 -3.86
CA VAL A 547 25.48 -4.12 -3.08
C VAL A 547 25.90 -4.78 -1.77
N ASN A 548 25.17 -4.54 -0.67
CA ASN A 548 25.35 -5.27 0.59
C ASN A 548 24.76 -6.71 0.50
N ARG A 549 25.09 -7.40 -0.59
CA ARG A 549 24.72 -8.78 -0.90
C ARG A 549 25.89 -9.41 -1.63
N ASP A 550 26.22 -10.64 -1.23
CA ASP A 550 27.36 -11.37 -1.77
C ASP A 550 27.34 -11.34 -3.31
N ASN A 551 28.48 -10.97 -3.90
CA ASN A 551 28.73 -11.05 -5.34
C ASN A 551 27.89 -10.12 -6.25
N LEU A 552 27.21 -9.13 -5.69
CA LEU A 552 26.40 -8.20 -6.49
C LEU A 552 26.97 -6.80 -6.48
N ALA A 553 27.06 -6.20 -7.67
CA ALA A 553 27.32 -4.78 -7.86
C ALA A 553 26.11 -4.12 -8.51
N VAL A 554 25.89 -2.84 -8.22
CA VAL A 554 24.95 -1.98 -8.95
C VAL A 554 25.75 -0.99 -9.79
N VAL A 555 25.31 -0.73 -11.02
CA VAL A 555 26.03 0.09 -12.01
C VAL A 555 25.07 0.97 -12.79
N SER A 556 25.58 2.09 -13.30
CA SER A 556 24.98 2.79 -14.44
C SER A 556 25.50 2.17 -15.75
N LEU A 557 24.63 2.04 -16.75
CA LEU A 557 24.99 1.64 -18.11
C LEU A 557 24.97 2.87 -19.00
N VAL A 558 26.12 3.19 -19.57
CA VAL A 558 26.33 4.35 -20.44
C VAL A 558 26.22 3.91 -21.89
N ASP A 559 25.36 4.57 -22.66
CA ASP A 559 25.15 4.26 -24.07
C ASP A 559 26.24 4.87 -24.99
N PHE A 560 26.08 4.74 -26.31
CA PHE A 560 27.06 5.26 -27.26
C PHE A 560 27.05 6.78 -27.41
N GLN A 561 26.03 7.46 -26.87
CA GLN A 561 25.93 8.91 -26.80
C GLN A 561 26.60 9.46 -25.54
N GLY A 562 26.87 8.60 -24.56
CA GLY A 562 27.45 8.99 -23.28
C GLY A 562 26.41 9.25 -22.20
N GLU A 563 25.15 8.88 -22.43
CA GLU A 563 24.06 9.06 -21.48
C GLU A 563 23.93 7.83 -20.57
N HIS A 564 23.65 8.03 -19.28
CA HIS A 564 23.46 6.93 -18.32
C HIS A 564 22.03 6.40 -18.41
N ALA A 565 21.71 5.77 -19.54
CA ALA A 565 20.35 5.40 -19.91
C ALA A 565 19.70 4.37 -18.98
N LYS A 566 20.49 3.54 -18.28
CA LYS A 566 19.97 2.47 -17.41
C LYS A 566 20.76 2.28 -16.14
N LEU A 567 20.09 1.76 -15.11
CA LEU A 567 20.73 1.17 -13.93
C LEU A 567 20.58 -0.35 -13.97
N ALA A 568 21.60 -1.09 -13.50
CA ALA A 568 21.59 -2.55 -13.54
C ALA A 568 22.28 -3.19 -12.32
N LEU A 569 21.83 -4.39 -11.97
CA LEU A 569 22.57 -5.32 -11.13
C LEU A 569 23.52 -6.17 -11.97
N VAL A 570 24.73 -6.37 -11.48
CA VAL A 570 25.76 -7.24 -12.07
C VAL A 570 26.17 -8.29 -11.06
N ASN A 571 26.06 -9.56 -11.42
CA ASN A 571 26.61 -10.65 -10.63
C ASN A 571 28.07 -10.89 -11.02
N VAL A 572 28.98 -10.65 -10.08
CA VAL A 572 30.42 -10.70 -10.33
C VAL A 572 30.98 -12.11 -10.48
N LEU A 573 30.20 -13.15 -10.15
CA LEU A 573 30.62 -14.56 -10.31
C LEU A 573 30.30 -15.12 -11.69
N ASP A 574 29.11 -14.82 -12.22
CA ASP A 574 28.63 -15.39 -13.48
C ASP A 574 28.46 -14.36 -14.61
N SER A 575 28.75 -13.08 -14.34
CA SER A 575 28.63 -11.96 -15.29
C SER A 575 27.21 -11.66 -15.76
N SER A 576 26.17 -12.22 -15.12
CA SER A 576 24.78 -11.91 -15.47
C SER A 576 24.44 -10.46 -15.10
N VAL A 577 23.64 -9.83 -15.96
CA VAL A 577 23.18 -8.44 -15.81
C VAL A 577 21.67 -8.41 -15.76
N THR A 578 21.10 -7.73 -14.77
CA THR A 578 19.66 -7.50 -14.64
C THR A 578 19.42 -5.99 -14.68
N GLU A 579 18.82 -5.50 -15.76
CA GLU A 579 18.43 -4.09 -15.90
C GLU A 579 17.30 -3.78 -14.90
N LEU A 580 17.42 -2.68 -14.15
CA LEU A 580 16.49 -2.33 -13.08
C LEU A 580 15.52 -1.23 -13.50
N VAL A 581 16.07 -0.16 -14.08
CA VAL A 581 15.31 1.03 -14.48
C VAL A 581 16.02 1.70 -15.66
N GLU A 582 15.22 2.23 -16.58
CA GLU A 582 15.63 3.03 -17.73
C GLU A 582 15.14 4.47 -17.57
N GLY A 583 15.95 5.44 -18.00
CA GLY A 583 15.63 6.87 -17.92
C GLY A 583 16.55 7.69 -18.82
N GLU A 584 16.39 9.02 -18.80
CA GLU A 584 17.19 9.91 -19.65
C GLU A 584 18.66 9.94 -19.22
N ASP A 585 18.95 10.19 -17.93
CA ASP A 585 20.32 10.19 -17.42
C ASP A 585 20.38 9.89 -15.91
N LEU A 586 20.78 8.66 -15.55
CA LEU A 586 20.68 8.07 -14.21
C LEU A 586 22.04 7.85 -13.53
N TRP A 587 22.31 8.58 -12.44
CA TRP A 587 23.64 8.66 -11.83
C TRP A 587 23.70 8.06 -10.42
N HIS A 588 24.90 7.59 -10.05
CA HIS A 588 25.26 7.21 -8.67
C HIS A 588 24.25 6.25 -7.99
N PRO A 589 24.00 5.06 -8.56
CA PRO A 589 23.12 4.10 -7.93
C PRO A 589 23.73 3.52 -6.65
N ASN A 590 22.88 3.28 -5.66
CA ASN A 590 23.20 2.58 -4.43
C ASN A 590 22.04 1.65 -4.08
N MET A 591 22.36 0.37 -3.86
CA MET A 591 21.35 -0.62 -3.52
C MET A 591 21.58 -1.17 -2.12
N TRP A 592 20.52 -1.14 -1.33
CA TRP A 592 20.43 -1.77 -0.03
C TRP A 592 19.54 -3.01 -0.10
N VAL A 593 19.96 -4.06 0.60
CA VAL A 593 19.23 -5.31 0.80
C VAL A 593 19.32 -5.70 2.27
N MET A 594 18.20 -6.03 2.92
CA MET A 594 18.21 -6.40 4.33
C MET A 594 19.12 -7.62 4.59
N PRO A 595 20.10 -7.55 5.52
CA PRO A 595 21.14 -8.59 5.67
C PRO A 595 20.61 -9.99 5.97
N LYS A 596 21.21 -11.05 5.39
CA LYS A 596 20.78 -12.46 5.56
C LYS A 596 20.69 -12.91 7.02
N ASN A 597 21.65 -12.51 7.85
CA ASN A 597 21.61 -12.77 9.30
C ASN A 597 20.89 -11.62 10.01
N THR A 598 19.66 -11.34 9.61
CA THR A 598 18.88 -10.26 10.21
C THR A 598 18.67 -10.60 11.68
N PHE A 599 18.94 -9.64 12.56
CA PHE A 599 18.67 -9.79 13.99
C PHE A 599 19.38 -10.98 14.68
N GLY A 600 20.45 -11.52 14.08
CA GLY A 600 21.22 -12.64 14.60
C GLY A 600 20.58 -14.02 14.41
N ASN A 601 19.59 -14.15 13.52
CA ASN A 601 18.93 -15.42 13.23
C ASN A 601 18.88 -15.69 11.72
N LYS A 602 19.33 -16.88 11.33
CA LYS A 602 19.35 -17.37 9.94
C LYS A 602 18.27 -18.42 9.64
N ASP A 603 17.57 -18.89 10.67
CA ASP A 603 16.57 -19.95 10.59
C ASP A 603 15.16 -19.41 10.31
N LEU A 604 14.96 -18.10 10.53
CA LEU A 604 13.74 -17.41 10.13
C LEU A 604 13.84 -16.90 8.69
N ASP A 605 12.81 -17.17 7.90
CA ASP A 605 12.69 -16.67 6.53
C ASP A 605 12.11 -15.26 6.55
N LEU A 606 12.85 -14.29 6.00
CA LEU A 606 12.48 -12.88 6.10
C LEU A 606 11.19 -12.54 5.35
N ASP A 607 10.94 -13.18 4.21
CA ASP A 607 9.75 -12.93 3.38
C ASP A 607 8.52 -13.74 3.84
N SER A 608 8.63 -14.50 4.94
CA SER A 608 7.54 -15.34 5.46
C SER A 608 7.30 -15.12 6.96
N ALA A 609 8.33 -15.14 7.79
CA ALA A 609 8.19 -15.07 9.25
C ALA A 609 7.64 -13.71 9.68
N GLY A 610 6.46 -13.69 10.32
CA GLY A 610 5.85 -12.44 10.78
C GLY A 610 5.21 -11.57 9.68
N VAL A 611 5.12 -12.07 8.44
CA VAL A 611 4.43 -11.39 7.34
C VAL A 611 2.92 -11.64 7.44
N TYR A 612 2.22 -10.80 8.19
CA TYR A 612 0.77 -10.93 8.44
C TYR A 612 -0.11 -10.17 7.46
N TRP A 613 0.49 -9.57 6.43
CA TRP A 613 -0.22 -8.84 5.39
C TRP A 613 0.52 -8.96 4.07
N ASP A 614 -0.24 -9.15 2.99
CA ASP A 614 0.25 -9.00 1.63
C ASP A 614 -0.42 -7.76 1.03
N PRO A 615 0.34 -6.74 0.59
CA PRO A 615 -0.20 -5.49 0.06
C PRO A 615 -1.17 -5.63 -1.13
N ILE A 616 -1.20 -6.78 -1.81
CA ILE A 616 -2.22 -7.07 -2.84
C ILE A 616 -3.63 -6.99 -2.24
N TYR A 617 -3.80 -7.48 -1.02
CA TYR A 617 -5.08 -7.54 -0.34
C TYR A 617 -5.18 -6.33 0.59
N GLN A 618 -6.26 -5.56 0.48
CA GLN A 618 -6.45 -4.39 1.31
C GLN A 618 -7.80 -4.40 2.00
N GLY A 619 -7.94 -3.53 3.00
CA GLY A 619 -9.08 -3.50 3.90
C GLY A 619 -8.65 -3.86 5.33
N GLY A 620 -9.44 -4.68 6.00
CA GLY A 620 -9.23 -5.03 7.41
C GLY A 620 -8.01 -5.91 7.66
N GLU A 621 -7.43 -6.52 6.63
CA GLU A 621 -6.22 -7.36 6.70
C GLU A 621 -5.00 -6.54 7.12
N ARG A 622 -4.86 -5.30 6.60
CA ARG A 622 -3.83 -4.36 7.06
C ARG A 622 -4.03 -4.07 8.55
N ALA A 623 -5.25 -3.72 8.97
CA ALA A 623 -5.55 -3.47 10.38
C ALA A 623 -5.24 -4.69 11.27
N ALA A 624 -5.61 -5.90 10.83
CA ALA A 624 -5.30 -7.15 11.52
C ALA A 624 -3.79 -7.38 11.64
N SER A 625 -2.99 -7.07 10.61
CA SER A 625 -1.54 -7.19 10.67
C SER A 625 -0.89 -6.21 11.65
N LEU A 626 -1.37 -4.95 11.69
CA LEU A 626 -0.91 -3.95 12.65
C LEU A 626 -1.18 -4.43 14.08
N LYS A 627 -2.35 -5.02 14.31
CA LYS A 627 -2.76 -5.59 15.60
C LYS A 627 -2.01 -6.88 15.94
N MET A 628 -1.65 -7.71 14.95
CA MET A 628 -0.74 -8.85 15.15
C MET A 628 0.63 -8.37 15.63
N ARG A 629 1.17 -7.29 15.04
CA ARG A 629 2.41 -6.68 15.52
C ARG A 629 2.28 -6.20 16.97
N MET A 630 1.24 -5.42 17.29
CA MET A 630 0.98 -4.97 18.68
C MET A 630 0.84 -6.16 19.64
N PHE A 631 0.17 -7.23 19.21
CA PHE A 631 0.04 -8.45 20.00
C PHE A 631 1.41 -9.04 20.30
N TRP A 632 2.27 -9.22 19.30
CA TRP A 632 3.61 -9.77 19.53
C TRP A 632 4.50 -8.86 20.37
N ASP A 633 4.35 -7.54 20.28
CA ASP A 633 5.06 -6.60 21.14
C ASP A 633 4.63 -6.71 22.61
N GLU A 634 3.34 -6.96 22.86
CA GLU A 634 2.76 -6.93 24.21
C GLU A 634 2.43 -8.33 24.79
N HIS A 635 2.61 -9.42 24.04
CA HIS A 635 2.05 -10.76 24.34
C HIS A 635 2.35 -11.25 25.76
N ASP A 636 3.60 -11.11 26.21
CA ASP A 636 4.02 -11.54 27.55
C ASP A 636 3.37 -10.72 28.67
N SER A 637 2.93 -9.50 28.41
CA SER A 637 2.36 -8.57 29.40
C SER A 637 0.83 -8.42 29.32
N LEU A 638 0.21 -8.93 28.27
CA LEU A 638 -1.19 -8.68 27.94
C LEU A 638 -2.12 -9.39 28.94
N GLU A 639 -3.04 -8.66 29.54
CA GLU A 639 -4.01 -9.17 30.51
C GLU A 639 -5.45 -9.21 29.96
N VAL A 640 -5.77 -8.35 28.98
CA VAL A 640 -7.08 -8.24 28.37
C VAL A 640 -6.94 -8.19 26.84
N ILE A 641 -7.71 -8.98 26.12
CA ILE A 641 -7.80 -8.85 24.67
C ILE A 641 -9.26 -8.89 24.24
N ALA A 642 -9.66 -7.92 23.40
CA ALA A 642 -10.97 -7.92 22.76
C ALA A 642 -10.83 -8.39 21.32
N VAL A 643 -11.65 -9.36 20.90
CA VAL A 643 -11.59 -9.98 19.58
C VAL A 643 -12.95 -9.90 18.89
N GLY A 644 -12.97 -9.53 17.61
CA GLY A 644 -14.24 -9.43 16.89
C GLY A 644 -14.13 -8.76 15.53
N THR A 645 -15.19 -8.07 15.15
CA THR A 645 -15.39 -7.45 13.84
C THR A 645 -15.06 -5.95 13.89
N SER A 646 -15.54 -5.18 12.90
CA SER A 646 -15.49 -3.71 12.93
C SER A 646 -16.22 -3.11 14.14
N ARG A 647 -17.19 -3.82 14.74
CA ARG A 647 -17.86 -3.38 15.98
C ARG A 647 -16.90 -3.39 17.16
N THR A 648 -16.09 -4.45 17.29
CA THR A 648 -14.99 -4.46 18.26
C THR A 648 -13.93 -3.44 17.92
N GLU A 649 -13.51 -3.34 16.65
CA GLU A 649 -12.47 -2.40 16.19
C GLU A 649 -12.76 -0.96 16.59
N ARG A 650 -14.03 -0.54 16.47
CA ARG A 650 -14.48 0.84 16.72
C ARG A 650 -15.08 1.04 18.10
N GLY A 651 -15.47 -0.03 18.79
CA GLY A 651 -16.25 0.05 20.03
C GLY A 651 -15.46 -0.24 21.31
N PHE A 652 -14.28 -0.87 21.24
CA PHE A 652 -13.46 -1.15 22.42
C PHE A 652 -12.24 -0.24 22.47
N ASP A 653 -12.17 0.63 23.47
CA ASP A 653 -11.06 1.53 23.77
C ASP A 653 -10.20 0.92 24.90
N PRO A 654 -9.05 0.30 24.59
CA PRO A 654 -8.19 -0.31 25.60
C PRO A 654 -7.60 0.70 26.57
N THR A 655 -7.54 1.99 26.22
CA THR A 655 -6.97 3.03 27.08
C THR A 655 -7.84 3.33 28.31
N GLN A 656 -9.11 2.90 28.30
CA GLN A 656 -10.00 2.99 29.46
C GLN A 656 -9.92 1.77 30.39
N ILE A 657 -9.21 0.72 29.99
CA ILE A 657 -9.06 -0.50 30.79
C ILE A 657 -7.88 -0.32 31.74
N SER A 658 -8.10 -0.59 33.02
CA SER A 658 -7.09 -0.46 34.08
C SER A 658 -5.97 -1.50 34.02
N LYS A 659 -6.00 -2.38 33.02
CA LYS A 659 -5.09 -3.50 32.77
C LYS A 659 -4.41 -3.34 31.42
N SER A 660 -3.33 -4.09 31.20
CA SER A 660 -2.75 -4.19 29.86
C SER A 660 -3.76 -4.81 28.89
N ALA A 661 -4.24 -4.01 27.93
CA ALA A 661 -5.36 -4.36 27.07
C ALA A 661 -5.06 -4.06 25.60
N LEU A 662 -5.58 -4.91 24.70
CA LEU A 662 -5.45 -4.77 23.24
C LEU A 662 -6.81 -4.94 22.55
N ASN A 663 -7.08 -4.09 21.55
CA ASN A 663 -8.21 -4.24 20.63
C ASN A 663 -7.77 -5.01 19.37
N PHE A 664 -8.26 -6.24 19.23
CA PHE A 664 -8.11 -7.10 18.04
C PHE A 664 -9.44 -7.28 17.28
N GLY A 665 -10.25 -6.23 17.15
CA GLY A 665 -11.33 -6.17 16.17
C GLY A 665 -10.86 -5.60 14.84
N TYR A 666 -11.39 -6.03 13.70
CA TYR A 666 -11.04 -5.43 12.41
C TYR A 666 -12.19 -5.60 11.40
N VAL A 667 -12.24 -4.72 10.39
CA VAL A 667 -13.19 -4.83 9.27
C VAL A 667 -13.08 -6.21 8.61
N GLY A 668 -14.20 -6.87 8.34
CA GLY A 668 -14.19 -8.22 7.74
C GLY A 668 -13.85 -9.35 8.72
N GLY A 669 -13.53 -9.03 9.98
CA GLY A 669 -13.43 -10.00 11.08
C GLY A 669 -14.71 -10.82 11.26
N SER A 670 -14.60 -11.94 11.97
CA SER A 670 -15.74 -12.82 12.25
C SER A 670 -15.46 -13.70 13.46
N LEU A 671 -16.50 -14.34 14.01
CA LEU A 671 -16.34 -15.31 15.09
C LEU A 671 -15.34 -16.42 14.75
N TRP A 672 -15.36 -16.94 13.52
CA TRP A 672 -14.42 -17.97 13.08
C TRP A 672 -12.98 -17.47 13.11
N ALA A 673 -12.76 -16.21 12.71
CA ALA A 673 -11.45 -15.58 12.77
C ALA A 673 -10.97 -15.42 14.22
N SER A 674 -11.85 -14.92 15.10
CA SER A 674 -11.58 -14.80 16.52
C SER A 674 -11.19 -16.15 17.15
N LEU A 675 -11.97 -17.21 16.91
CA LEU A 675 -11.70 -18.55 17.44
C LEU A 675 -10.32 -19.07 16.99
N TYR A 676 -9.99 -18.90 15.71
CA TYR A 676 -8.68 -19.30 15.18
C TYR A 676 -7.51 -18.56 15.83
N LEU A 677 -7.63 -17.24 15.99
CA LEU A 677 -6.61 -16.42 16.65
C LEU A 677 -6.44 -16.79 18.13
N MET A 678 -7.55 -17.03 18.82
CA MET A 678 -7.53 -17.42 20.23
C MET A 678 -6.81 -18.76 20.44
N ASP A 679 -7.14 -19.78 19.64
CA ASP A 679 -6.56 -21.13 19.77
C ASP A 679 -5.07 -21.22 19.39
N ASN A 680 -4.65 -20.37 18.44
CA ASN A 680 -3.32 -20.49 17.84
C ASN A 680 -2.33 -19.41 18.28
N TYR A 681 -2.81 -18.22 18.64
CA TYR A 681 -1.96 -17.09 18.99
C TYR A 681 -2.20 -16.62 20.43
N PHE A 682 -3.42 -16.21 20.77
CA PHE A 682 -3.63 -15.46 22.02
C PHE A 682 -3.51 -16.35 23.25
N ILE A 683 -4.24 -17.46 23.34
CA ILE A 683 -4.19 -18.35 24.51
C ILE A 683 -2.79 -18.99 24.69
N PRO A 684 -2.11 -19.45 23.62
CA PRO A 684 -0.78 -20.04 23.78
C PRO A 684 0.31 -19.06 24.23
N HIS A 685 0.23 -17.78 23.82
CA HIS A 685 1.32 -16.83 24.02
C HIS A 685 1.04 -15.74 25.07
N ALA A 686 -0.21 -15.33 25.27
CA ALA A 686 -0.59 -14.36 26.29
C ALA A 686 -0.71 -15.02 27.68
N LYS A 687 0.43 -15.38 28.28
CA LYS A 687 0.47 -16.15 29.55
C LYS A 687 -0.15 -15.41 30.74
N ASN A 688 -0.25 -14.08 30.66
CA ASN A 688 -0.84 -13.23 31.69
C ASN A 688 -2.30 -12.86 31.42
N LEU A 689 -2.93 -13.46 30.40
CA LEU A 689 -4.32 -13.20 30.04
C LEU A 689 -5.26 -13.52 31.21
N LYS A 690 -6.08 -12.55 31.58
CA LYS A 690 -7.10 -12.65 32.64
C LYS A 690 -8.51 -12.53 32.09
N TYR A 691 -8.70 -11.72 31.05
CA TYR A 691 -10.02 -11.48 30.45
C TYR A 691 -9.94 -11.52 28.93
N LEU A 692 -10.84 -12.29 28.33
CA LEU A 692 -11.01 -12.38 26.89
C LEU A 692 -12.39 -11.82 26.54
N ILE A 693 -12.44 -10.68 25.86
CA ILE A 693 -13.70 -10.08 25.42
C ILE A 693 -13.98 -10.59 24.01
N VAL A 694 -15.08 -11.34 23.85
CA VAL A 694 -15.46 -11.95 22.56
C VAL A 694 -16.74 -11.28 22.08
N GLU A 695 -16.70 -10.70 20.89
CA GLU A 695 -17.90 -10.16 20.25
C GLU A 695 -18.93 -11.25 19.96
N ILE A 696 -20.17 -11.02 20.40
CA ILE A 696 -21.33 -11.84 20.10
C ILE A 696 -22.28 -11.03 19.21
N SER A 697 -22.03 -11.09 17.91
CA SER A 697 -22.85 -10.46 16.88
C SER A 697 -23.84 -11.47 16.30
N TYR A 698 -25.05 -11.54 16.88
CA TYR A 698 -26.07 -12.50 16.43
C TYR A 698 -26.36 -12.40 14.94
N ASP A 699 -26.32 -11.19 14.38
CA ASP A 699 -26.57 -10.95 12.97
C ASP A 699 -25.41 -11.30 12.05
N LEU A 700 -24.25 -11.69 12.57
CA LEU A 700 -23.08 -12.12 11.79
C LEU A 700 -22.73 -13.61 11.99
N MET A 701 -23.49 -14.35 12.79
CA MET A 701 -23.24 -15.78 13.05
C MET A 701 -23.48 -16.67 11.83
N HIS A 702 -24.21 -16.19 10.81
CA HIS A 702 -24.46 -16.93 9.56
C HIS A 702 -23.25 -16.94 8.60
N ASN A 703 -22.15 -16.27 8.94
CA ASN A 703 -20.93 -16.23 8.14
C ASN A 703 -20.30 -17.63 7.97
N SER A 704 -19.87 -17.94 6.74
CA SER A 704 -19.19 -19.21 6.42
C SER A 704 -17.76 -19.26 6.98
N LYS A 705 -17.43 -20.33 7.71
CA LYS A 705 -16.08 -20.61 8.21
C LYS A 705 -15.04 -20.61 7.10
N ALA A 706 -15.30 -21.33 6.01
CA ALA A 706 -14.34 -21.51 4.93
C ALA A 706 -14.00 -20.17 4.24
N SER A 707 -15.04 -19.37 3.93
CA SER A 707 -14.87 -18.05 3.32
C SER A 707 -14.09 -17.09 4.21
N ARG A 708 -14.43 -17.01 5.51
CA ARG A 708 -13.78 -16.08 6.43
C ARG A 708 -12.35 -16.47 6.78
N MET A 709 -12.04 -17.77 6.90
CA MET A 709 -10.67 -18.24 7.11
C MET A 709 -9.76 -17.94 5.93
N GLN A 710 -10.29 -18.12 4.70
CA GLN A 710 -9.55 -17.78 3.49
C GLN A 710 -9.22 -16.28 3.44
N ASN A 711 -10.20 -15.42 3.71
CA ASN A 711 -10.01 -13.97 3.62
C ASN A 711 -9.11 -13.42 4.74
N ALA A 712 -9.24 -13.92 5.98
CA ALA A 712 -8.46 -13.38 7.10
C ALA A 712 -7.02 -13.91 7.18
N PHE A 713 -6.81 -15.20 6.93
CA PHE A 713 -5.52 -15.88 7.24
C PHE A 713 -4.98 -16.75 6.10
N GLY A 714 -5.70 -16.87 4.98
CA GLY A 714 -5.25 -17.61 3.80
C GLY A 714 -4.46 -16.77 2.80
N GLN A 715 -4.28 -15.48 3.07
CA GLN A 715 -3.77 -14.51 2.11
C GLN A 715 -2.31 -14.08 2.36
N ALA A 716 -1.84 -14.09 3.62
CA ALA A 716 -0.48 -13.66 3.96
C ALA A 716 0.43 -14.87 4.32
N PRO A 717 1.70 -14.88 3.88
CA PRO A 717 2.60 -16.02 4.06
C PRO A 717 2.91 -16.34 5.54
N GLY A 718 2.89 -15.35 6.43
CA GLY A 718 3.20 -15.53 7.85
C GLY A 718 2.26 -16.48 8.58
N TYR A 719 0.97 -16.49 8.26
CA TYR A 719 0.03 -17.44 8.89
C TYR A 719 0.31 -18.90 8.49
N PHE A 720 0.79 -19.14 7.27
CA PHE A 720 1.22 -20.47 6.82
C PHE A 720 2.56 -20.86 7.46
N TYR A 721 3.48 -19.90 7.53
CA TYR A 721 4.78 -20.08 8.14
C TYR A 721 4.64 -20.46 9.62
N ASP A 722 3.84 -19.72 10.38
CA ASP A 722 3.56 -20.03 11.78
C ASP A 722 2.93 -21.40 11.96
N ARG A 723 1.97 -21.78 11.12
CA ARG A 723 1.34 -23.11 11.16
C ARG A 723 2.37 -24.23 10.97
N ASN A 724 3.30 -24.06 10.04
CA ASN A 724 4.39 -25.00 9.81
C ASN A 724 5.38 -25.07 10.98
N HIS A 725 5.38 -24.06 11.86
CA HIS A 725 6.13 -24.01 13.11
C HIS A 725 5.25 -24.25 14.35
N ASN A 726 4.09 -24.91 14.17
CA ASN A 726 3.12 -25.20 15.23
C ASN A 726 2.73 -23.95 16.05
N PHE A 727 2.61 -22.81 15.37
CA PHE A 727 2.34 -21.49 15.91
C PHE A 727 3.26 -21.11 17.07
N TRP A 728 4.51 -21.57 17.06
CA TRP A 728 5.51 -21.25 18.08
C TRP A 728 5.13 -21.72 19.50
N LYS A 729 4.18 -22.65 19.65
CA LYS A 729 3.66 -23.10 20.95
C LYS A 729 4.72 -23.71 21.87
N GLU A 730 5.83 -24.19 21.30
CA GLU A 730 6.96 -24.77 22.03
C GLU A 730 8.00 -23.72 22.47
N GLY A 731 7.90 -22.49 21.97
CA GLY A 731 8.80 -21.39 22.28
C GLY A 731 8.95 -20.43 21.10
N LEU A 732 8.93 -19.13 21.40
CA LEU A 732 9.13 -18.08 20.41
C LEU A 732 10.63 -17.82 20.21
N PRO A 733 11.16 -17.83 18.96
CA PRO A 733 12.53 -17.43 18.71
C PRO A 733 12.78 -15.98 19.17
N GLN A 734 13.91 -15.72 19.83
CA GLN A 734 14.21 -14.40 20.42
C GLN A 734 14.21 -13.25 19.41
N SER A 735 14.46 -13.54 18.14
CA SER A 735 14.45 -12.56 17.04
C SER A 735 13.08 -12.37 16.39
N PHE A 736 12.09 -13.23 16.68
CA PHE A 736 10.83 -13.29 15.92
C PHE A 736 10.07 -11.96 15.91
N VAL A 737 9.92 -11.30 17.07
CA VAL A 737 9.23 -10.00 17.16
C VAL A 737 9.90 -8.94 16.27
N ARG A 738 11.24 -8.95 16.17
CA ARG A 738 11.97 -8.04 15.27
C ARG A 738 11.72 -8.33 13.78
N PHE A 739 11.49 -9.59 13.41
CA PHE A 739 11.04 -9.94 12.06
C PHE A 739 9.61 -9.42 11.80
N VAL A 740 8.71 -9.54 12.78
CA VAL A 740 7.36 -8.94 12.68
C VAL A 740 7.46 -7.41 12.52
N ASP A 741 8.34 -6.75 13.27
CA ASP A 741 8.57 -5.30 13.15
C ASP A 741 9.05 -4.88 11.76
N ALA A 742 9.98 -5.66 11.18
CA ALA A 742 10.52 -5.43 9.84
C ALA A 742 9.45 -5.63 8.75
N ASN A 743 8.59 -6.64 8.93
CA ASN A 743 7.56 -7.02 7.97
C ASN A 743 6.26 -6.20 8.08
N VAL A 744 6.00 -5.58 9.22
CA VAL A 744 4.79 -4.81 9.48
C VAL A 744 5.16 -3.40 9.96
N GLY A 745 5.84 -2.64 9.11
CA GLY A 745 6.20 -1.25 9.38
C GLY A 745 4.99 -0.35 9.64
N TYR A 746 5.02 0.46 10.71
CA TYR A 746 4.00 1.47 10.99
C TYR A 746 4.26 2.72 10.18
N THR A 747 3.26 3.13 9.39
CA THR A 747 3.24 4.48 8.84
C THR A 747 2.83 5.49 9.93
N ARG A 748 3.01 6.77 9.65
CA ARG A 748 2.48 7.83 10.52
C ARG A 748 0.96 7.74 10.66
N ALA A 749 0.26 7.41 9.58
CA ALA A 749 -1.19 7.23 9.59
C ALA A 749 -1.60 6.04 10.47
N ASP A 750 -0.92 4.90 10.35
CA ASP A 750 -1.17 3.73 11.22
C ASP A 750 -0.97 4.09 12.70
N SER A 751 0.09 4.85 12.99
CA SER A 751 0.42 5.27 14.35
C SER A 751 -0.69 6.11 14.97
N LEU A 752 -1.25 7.05 14.21
CA LEU A 752 -2.33 7.92 14.65
C LEU A 752 -3.68 7.21 14.71
N ASN A 753 -3.97 6.33 13.74
CA ASN A 753 -5.28 5.71 13.58
C ASN A 753 -5.48 4.47 14.44
N TYR A 754 -4.41 3.73 14.76
CA TYR A 754 -4.49 2.45 15.46
C TYR A 754 -3.53 2.35 16.64
N VAL A 755 -2.23 2.63 16.44
CA VAL A 755 -1.19 2.27 17.42
C VAL A 755 -1.35 3.04 18.73
N TYR A 756 -1.54 4.36 18.67
CA TYR A 756 -1.68 5.19 19.87
C TYR A 756 -2.87 4.78 20.75
N MET A 757 -3.95 4.28 20.13
CA MET A 757 -5.16 3.82 20.82
C MET A 757 -5.20 2.30 20.97
N LYS A 758 -4.06 1.62 20.90
CA LYS A 758 -3.91 0.16 21.10
C LYS A 758 -4.88 -0.68 20.26
N GLY A 759 -5.05 -0.28 19.00
CA GLY A 759 -5.87 -0.96 18.02
C GLY A 759 -7.30 -0.42 17.87
N LEU A 760 -7.78 0.50 18.70
CA LEU A 760 -9.06 1.17 18.41
C LEU A 760 -8.92 2.03 17.15
N LEU A 761 -9.84 1.88 16.19
CA LEU A 761 -9.99 2.84 15.09
C LEU A 761 -10.82 4.03 15.60
N VAL A 762 -10.20 5.21 15.66
CA VAL A 762 -10.86 6.44 16.14
C VAL A 762 -11.76 7.00 15.05
N LEU A 763 -13.07 7.02 15.30
CA LEU A 763 -14.06 7.60 14.40
C LEU A 763 -14.87 8.68 15.11
N GLU A 764 -15.09 9.79 14.40
CA GLU A 764 -15.84 10.95 14.89
C GLU A 764 -17.32 10.61 15.14
N PRO A 765 -18.00 11.35 16.05
CA PRO A 765 -19.44 11.27 16.24
C PRO A 765 -20.23 11.45 14.95
N GLY A 766 -21.23 10.60 14.77
CA GLY A 766 -22.28 10.68 13.77
C GLY A 766 -23.64 10.73 14.47
N TYR A 767 -24.55 9.84 14.08
CA TYR A 767 -25.87 9.68 14.70
C TYR A 767 -26.46 8.29 14.41
N TRP A 768 -27.42 7.85 15.22
CA TRP A 768 -28.21 6.67 14.89
C TRP A 768 -29.22 7.00 13.79
N SER A 769 -29.30 6.20 12.73
CA SER A 769 -30.33 6.40 11.69
C SER A 769 -31.72 6.06 12.21
N ASP A 770 -32.70 6.95 11.99
CA ASP A 770 -34.13 6.73 12.25
C ASP A 770 -34.71 5.59 11.39
N ASN A 771 -34.15 5.39 10.20
CA ASN A 771 -34.48 4.29 9.28
C ASN A 771 -33.21 3.49 9.00
N PRO A 772 -32.82 2.57 9.91
CA PRO A 772 -31.56 1.86 9.76
C PRO A 772 -31.61 0.87 8.58
N GLU A 773 -30.51 0.80 7.85
CA GLU A 773 -30.35 -0.07 6.68
C GLU A 773 -30.46 -1.56 7.07
N ILE A 774 -31.18 -2.35 6.27
CA ILE A 774 -31.19 -3.82 6.40
C ILE A 774 -30.64 -4.38 5.08
N LYS A 775 -29.41 -4.89 5.12
CA LYS A 775 -28.68 -5.32 3.92
C LYS A 775 -29.16 -6.64 3.32
N ASN A 776 -29.76 -7.48 4.16
CA ASN A 776 -30.13 -8.85 3.79
C ASN A 776 -31.57 -9.15 4.19
N ASP A 777 -32.30 -9.90 3.36
CA ASP A 777 -33.63 -10.38 3.75
C ASP A 777 -33.55 -11.25 5.02
N SER A 778 -34.51 -11.03 5.90
CA SER A 778 -34.74 -11.78 7.12
C SER A 778 -35.15 -13.23 6.90
N ALA A 779 -35.60 -13.62 5.72
CA ALA A 779 -35.84 -15.02 5.36
C ALA A 779 -34.50 -15.77 5.21
N MET A 780 -33.96 -16.27 6.32
CA MET A 780 -32.70 -17.02 6.31
C MET A 780 -32.75 -18.20 5.33
N LEU A 781 -31.85 -18.18 4.35
CA LEU A 781 -31.55 -19.32 3.49
C LEU A 781 -31.14 -20.52 4.34
N ALA A 782 -31.45 -21.75 3.90
CA ALA A 782 -31.13 -22.96 4.66
C ALA A 782 -29.62 -23.11 4.98
N SER A 783 -28.75 -22.64 4.07
CA SER A 783 -27.29 -22.60 4.27
C SER A 783 -26.87 -21.64 5.39
N TRP A 784 -27.57 -20.52 5.55
CA TRP A 784 -27.29 -19.53 6.61
C TRP A 784 -27.64 -20.09 7.97
N GLN A 785 -28.77 -20.77 8.10
CA GLN A 785 -29.14 -21.42 9.35
C GLN A 785 -28.08 -22.44 9.78
N LYS A 786 -27.60 -23.28 8.84
CA LYS A 786 -26.51 -24.23 9.13
C LYS A 786 -25.24 -23.53 9.63
N ASN A 787 -24.82 -22.44 8.99
CA ASN A 787 -23.66 -21.67 9.43
C ASN A 787 -23.88 -21.03 10.81
N TYR A 788 -25.09 -20.53 11.04
CA TYR A 788 -25.50 -19.95 12.31
C TYR A 788 -25.38 -20.96 13.45
N ASP A 789 -25.97 -22.15 13.27
CA ASP A 789 -25.93 -23.23 14.26
C ASP A 789 -24.48 -23.64 14.54
N ASN A 790 -23.66 -23.83 13.50
CA ASN A 790 -22.24 -24.16 13.64
C ASN A 790 -21.46 -23.10 14.43
N SER A 791 -21.78 -21.81 14.23
CA SER A 791 -21.16 -20.70 14.96
C SER A 791 -21.50 -20.75 16.45
N VAL A 792 -22.78 -20.98 16.78
CA VAL A 792 -23.25 -21.13 18.16
C VAL A 792 -22.59 -22.34 18.84
N ASP A 793 -22.59 -23.49 18.16
CA ASP A 793 -21.98 -24.73 18.67
C ASP A 793 -20.47 -24.56 18.90
N SER A 794 -19.77 -23.86 18.00
CA SER A 794 -18.32 -23.67 18.10
C SER A 794 -17.94 -22.72 19.23
N LEU A 795 -18.68 -21.63 19.44
CA LEU A 795 -18.45 -20.75 20.59
C LEU A 795 -18.77 -21.48 21.91
N THR A 796 -19.81 -22.31 21.93
CA THR A 796 -20.14 -23.15 23.08
C THR A 796 -19.01 -24.12 23.41
N ALA A 797 -18.50 -24.84 22.41
CA ALA A 797 -17.39 -25.77 22.57
C ALA A 797 -16.11 -25.06 23.03
N PHE A 798 -15.85 -23.86 22.51
CA PHE A 798 -14.73 -23.03 22.97
C PHE A 798 -14.86 -22.70 24.46
N ILE A 799 -16.00 -22.15 24.89
CA ILE A 799 -16.28 -21.83 26.30
C ILE A 799 -16.07 -23.08 27.19
N ASP A 800 -16.63 -24.22 26.81
CA ASP A 800 -16.48 -25.47 27.56
C ASP A 800 -15.00 -25.89 27.69
N SER A 801 -14.25 -25.84 26.59
CA SER A 801 -12.85 -26.26 26.53
C SER A 801 -11.90 -25.36 27.32
N THR A 802 -12.28 -24.11 27.59
CA THR A 802 -11.43 -23.10 28.24
C THR A 802 -11.68 -22.93 29.74
N GLN A 803 -12.64 -23.65 30.32
CA GLN A 803 -13.06 -23.48 31.73
C GLN A 803 -11.92 -23.55 32.76
N ASN A 804 -10.85 -24.30 32.46
CA ASN A 804 -9.70 -24.51 33.35
C ASN A 804 -8.44 -23.74 32.92
N LYS A 805 -8.55 -22.75 32.03
CA LYS A 805 -7.41 -22.01 31.48
C LYS A 805 -7.00 -20.79 32.30
N GLY A 806 -7.74 -20.44 33.35
CA GLY A 806 -7.37 -19.39 34.30
C GLY A 806 -7.74 -17.96 33.88
N PHE A 807 -8.46 -17.77 32.78
CA PHE A 807 -9.04 -16.49 32.36
C PHE A 807 -10.57 -16.55 32.34
N LYS A 808 -11.22 -15.38 32.36
CA LYS A 808 -12.67 -15.23 32.17
C LYS A 808 -12.97 -14.76 30.75
N ILE A 809 -14.08 -15.22 30.19
CA ILE A 809 -14.60 -14.79 28.90
C ILE A 809 -15.76 -13.81 29.14
N ILE A 810 -15.71 -12.64 28.50
CA ILE A 810 -16.80 -11.67 28.47
C ILE A 810 -17.40 -11.71 27.05
N GLY A 811 -18.56 -12.34 26.91
CA GLY A 811 -19.36 -12.32 25.69
C GLY A 811 -20.07 -10.97 25.55
N LEU A 812 -19.69 -10.16 24.56
CA LEU A 812 -20.14 -8.78 24.43
C LEU A 812 -21.01 -8.58 23.20
N VAL A 813 -22.24 -8.11 23.40
CA VAL A 813 -23.14 -7.65 22.33
C VAL A 813 -23.04 -6.13 22.23
N TYR A 814 -22.50 -5.63 21.12
CA TYR A 814 -22.28 -4.19 20.91
C TYR A 814 -23.58 -3.43 20.59
N PRO A 815 -23.72 -2.17 21.05
CA PRO A 815 -24.81 -1.29 20.63
C PRO A 815 -24.84 -1.11 19.10
N GLN A 816 -26.06 -1.00 18.57
CA GLN A 816 -26.40 -0.70 17.17
C GLN A 816 -27.62 0.21 17.20
N SER A 817 -28.04 0.82 16.08
CA SER A 817 -29.17 1.75 16.07
C SER A 817 -30.40 1.22 16.83
N PRO A 818 -30.96 2.00 17.79
CA PRO A 818 -32.23 1.70 18.43
C PRO A 818 -33.38 1.48 17.44
N GLY A 819 -33.27 2.05 16.23
CA GLY A 819 -34.27 1.91 15.16
C GLY A 819 -34.57 0.46 14.79
N TYR A 820 -33.63 -0.48 14.95
CA TYR A 820 -33.86 -1.90 14.67
C TYR A 820 -34.95 -2.51 15.58
N ALA A 821 -35.20 -1.94 16.77
CA ALA A 821 -36.28 -2.38 17.66
C ALA A 821 -37.67 -2.26 17.02
N ASN A 822 -37.82 -1.37 16.03
CA ASN A 822 -39.06 -1.15 15.27
C ASN A 822 -39.16 -2.04 14.02
N THR A 823 -38.20 -2.97 13.81
CA THR A 823 -38.14 -3.84 12.63
C THR A 823 -38.22 -5.32 13.01
N GLY A 824 -38.36 -6.20 12.00
CA GLY A 824 -38.24 -7.65 12.19
C GLY A 824 -36.80 -8.16 12.34
N SER A 825 -35.81 -7.31 12.06
CA SER A 825 -34.38 -7.65 12.13
C SER A 825 -33.80 -7.31 13.50
N PHE A 826 -32.81 -8.09 13.96
CA PHE A 826 -32.01 -7.75 15.14
C PHE A 826 -31.05 -6.60 14.86
N GLY A 827 -30.48 -6.55 13.65
CA GLY A 827 -29.46 -5.59 13.25
C GLY A 827 -29.34 -5.50 11.73
N ARG A 828 -28.29 -4.83 11.26
CA ARG A 828 -28.07 -4.50 9.84
C ARG A 828 -28.08 -5.71 8.91
N HIS A 829 -27.58 -6.85 9.38
CA HIS A 829 -27.31 -8.03 8.54
C HIS A 829 -28.47 -9.03 8.46
N GLY A 830 -29.69 -8.61 8.76
CA GLY A 830 -30.92 -9.33 8.42
C GLY A 830 -31.31 -10.49 9.34
N THR A 831 -30.60 -10.77 10.43
CA THR A 831 -31.00 -11.87 11.32
C THR A 831 -32.33 -11.57 12.02
N LYS A 832 -33.30 -12.50 11.92
CA LYS A 832 -34.62 -12.35 12.58
C LYS A 832 -34.45 -12.07 14.06
N ARG A 833 -35.13 -11.05 14.56
CA ARG A 833 -35.13 -10.66 15.98
C ARG A 833 -35.53 -11.81 16.91
N SER A 834 -36.49 -12.63 16.48
CA SER A 834 -36.93 -13.82 17.23
C SER A 834 -35.86 -14.92 17.32
N GLN A 835 -34.99 -15.04 16.31
CA GLN A 835 -33.85 -15.94 16.35
C GLN A 835 -32.77 -15.40 17.29
N ALA A 836 -32.43 -14.11 17.19
CA ALA A 836 -31.47 -13.46 18.08
C ALA A 836 -31.87 -13.57 19.57
N LEU A 837 -33.16 -13.41 19.90
CA LEU A 837 -33.68 -13.61 21.26
C LEU A 837 -33.47 -15.03 21.78
N LYS A 838 -33.67 -16.06 20.93
CA LYS A 838 -33.41 -17.46 21.31
C LYS A 838 -31.92 -17.69 21.58
N THR A 839 -31.07 -17.15 20.72
CA THR A 839 -29.61 -17.27 20.86
C THR A 839 -29.09 -16.54 22.09
N ALA A 840 -29.62 -15.35 22.39
CA ALA A 840 -29.28 -14.63 23.62
C ALA A 840 -29.65 -15.42 24.87
N ALA A 841 -30.88 -15.94 24.95
CA ALA A 841 -31.33 -16.78 26.06
C ALA A 841 -30.48 -18.05 26.23
N TYR A 842 -29.98 -18.61 25.12
CA TYR A 842 -29.07 -19.74 25.15
C TYR A 842 -27.71 -19.36 25.77
N PHE A 843 -27.08 -18.26 25.34
CA PHE A 843 -25.82 -17.80 25.93
C PHE A 843 -25.96 -17.35 27.38
N ASP A 844 -27.10 -16.77 27.78
CA ASP A 844 -27.41 -16.49 29.18
C ASP A 844 -27.48 -17.78 30.02
N SER A 845 -28.05 -18.86 29.45
CA SER A 845 -28.05 -20.17 30.11
C SER A 845 -26.64 -20.74 30.25
N LEU A 846 -25.77 -20.54 29.25
CA LEU A 846 -24.37 -20.94 29.32
C LEU A 846 -23.60 -20.17 30.40
N ALA A 847 -23.84 -18.86 30.57
CA ALA A 847 -23.21 -18.07 31.62
C ALA A 847 -23.60 -18.54 33.05
N GLN A 848 -24.77 -19.19 33.19
CA GLN A 848 -25.17 -19.83 34.46
C GLN A 848 -24.44 -21.16 34.71
N VAL A 849 -24.10 -21.89 33.63
CA VAL A 849 -23.42 -23.19 33.69
C VAL A 849 -21.91 -23.03 33.81
N TYR A 850 -21.33 -22.02 33.15
CA TYR A 850 -19.90 -21.77 33.07
C TYR A 850 -19.55 -20.45 33.77
N PRO A 851 -19.15 -20.45 35.06
CA PRO A 851 -18.88 -19.22 35.83
C PRO A 851 -17.75 -18.35 35.27
N HIS A 852 -16.89 -18.93 34.44
CA HIS A 852 -15.83 -18.20 33.74
C HIS A 852 -16.34 -17.47 32.50
N PHE A 853 -17.57 -17.71 32.04
CA PHE A 853 -18.21 -17.02 30.91
C PHE A 853 -19.29 -16.06 31.41
N ILE A 854 -19.22 -14.81 30.95
CA ILE A 854 -20.05 -13.71 31.42
C ILE A 854 -20.66 -13.04 30.20
N MET A 855 -22.00 -12.96 30.16
CA MET A 855 -22.72 -12.24 29.12
C MET A 855 -22.89 -10.77 29.48
N VAL A 856 -22.59 -9.89 28.52
CA VAL A 856 -22.78 -8.44 28.60
C VAL A 856 -23.48 -7.98 27.32
N ASP A 857 -24.77 -7.68 27.45
CA ASP A 857 -25.57 -7.12 26.36
C ASP A 857 -25.71 -5.59 26.52
N GLU A 858 -24.88 -4.84 25.81
CA GLU A 858 -24.95 -3.38 25.77
C GLU A 858 -25.85 -2.86 24.65
N ASN A 859 -26.30 -3.74 23.75
CA ASN A 859 -27.34 -3.43 22.77
C ASN A 859 -28.73 -3.41 23.42
N LYS A 860 -29.00 -4.34 24.35
CA LYS A 860 -30.31 -4.50 25.01
C LYS A 860 -31.46 -4.56 24.00
N PHE A 861 -31.20 -5.19 22.86
CA PHE A 861 -32.11 -5.27 21.72
C PHE A 861 -32.67 -3.91 21.25
N GLY A 862 -31.85 -2.86 21.27
CA GLY A 862 -32.21 -1.48 20.90
C GLY A 862 -32.76 -0.63 22.04
N MET A 863 -32.79 -1.15 23.28
CA MET A 863 -33.21 -0.41 24.49
C MET A 863 -32.03 0.13 25.30
N HIS A 864 -30.91 0.41 24.63
CA HIS A 864 -29.70 0.92 25.26
C HIS A 864 -29.73 2.45 25.42
N ASP A 865 -28.80 2.99 26.21
CA ASP A 865 -28.72 4.40 26.60
C ASP A 865 -27.59 5.17 25.90
N TYR A 866 -27.11 4.65 24.77
CA TYR A 866 -26.11 5.30 23.92
C TYR A 866 -26.79 6.37 23.06
N THR A 867 -26.36 7.61 23.21
CA THR A 867 -26.87 8.77 22.48
C THR A 867 -26.37 8.81 21.04
N ASP A 868 -26.91 9.71 20.21
CA ASP A 868 -26.46 9.88 18.82
C ASP A 868 -24.97 10.23 18.72
N ASP A 869 -24.45 11.10 19.59
CA ASP A 869 -23.02 11.44 19.62
C ASP A 869 -22.11 10.22 19.92
N MET A 870 -22.66 9.16 20.52
CA MET A 870 -21.95 7.90 20.79
C MET A 870 -21.98 6.94 19.60
N ALA A 871 -22.78 7.23 18.57
CA ALA A 871 -22.84 6.49 17.33
C ALA A 871 -21.87 7.09 16.30
N ASN A 872 -21.30 6.26 15.45
CA ASN A 872 -20.67 6.71 14.21
C ASN A 872 -21.61 6.51 13.01
N ASP A 873 -22.28 5.35 12.97
CA ASP A 873 -23.30 5.01 11.98
C ASP A 873 -24.37 4.10 12.62
N CYS A 874 -25.27 3.50 11.84
CA CYS A 874 -26.33 2.63 12.36
C CYS A 874 -25.83 1.31 13.02
N ASP A 875 -24.56 0.99 12.91
CA ASP A 875 -23.96 -0.30 13.22
C ASP A 875 -22.72 -0.21 14.13
N HIS A 876 -22.13 0.98 14.26
CA HIS A 876 -20.88 1.21 14.96
C HIS A 876 -20.95 2.40 15.93
N LEU A 877 -20.18 2.29 17.02
CA LEU A 877 -19.93 3.38 17.96
C LEU A 877 -18.91 4.38 17.40
N SER A 878 -19.02 5.64 17.82
CA SER A 878 -17.96 6.65 17.71
C SER A 878 -16.91 6.45 18.81
N PHE A 879 -15.82 7.20 18.77
CA PHE A 879 -14.81 7.18 19.84
C PHE A 879 -15.42 7.54 21.22
N VAL A 880 -16.46 8.38 21.26
CA VAL A 880 -17.18 8.75 22.50
C VAL A 880 -17.94 7.54 23.04
N GLY A 881 -18.64 6.82 22.16
CA GLY A 881 -19.35 5.60 22.51
C GLY A 881 -18.40 4.48 22.95
N ALA A 882 -17.27 4.33 22.27
CA ALA A 882 -16.24 3.34 22.60
C ALA A 882 -15.65 3.56 24.00
N LYS A 883 -15.35 4.81 24.32
CA LYS A 883 -14.88 5.21 25.65
C LYS A 883 -15.90 4.89 26.74
N HIS A 884 -17.18 5.19 26.48
CA HIS A 884 -18.29 4.92 27.41
C HIS A 884 -18.45 3.42 27.68
N LEU A 885 -18.52 2.61 26.62
CA LEU A 885 -18.59 1.15 26.70
C LEU A 885 -17.40 0.57 27.48
N SER A 886 -16.19 1.02 27.15
CA SER A 886 -14.97 0.47 27.75
C SER A 886 -14.83 0.82 29.22
N THR A 887 -15.32 2.00 29.64
CA THR A 887 -15.40 2.37 31.07
C THR A 887 -16.35 1.44 31.85
N ARG A 888 -17.46 1.02 31.23
CA ARG A 888 -18.39 0.04 31.83
C ARG A 888 -17.74 -1.34 31.94
N LEU A 889 -17.02 -1.76 30.89
CA LEU A 889 -16.29 -3.03 30.89
C LEU A 889 -15.18 -3.05 31.94
N ASP A 890 -14.42 -1.96 32.11
CA ASP A 890 -13.41 -1.85 33.17
C ASP A 890 -14.03 -1.91 34.57
N SER A 891 -15.19 -1.27 34.75
CA SER A 891 -15.95 -1.35 36.01
C SER A 891 -16.38 -2.78 36.31
N LEU A 892 -16.83 -3.53 35.32
CA LEU A 892 -17.14 -4.96 35.45
C LEU A 892 -15.87 -5.77 35.76
N ILE A 893 -14.77 -5.56 35.04
CA ILE A 893 -13.50 -6.27 35.28
C ILE A 893 -13.08 -6.11 36.75
N LYS A 894 -13.13 -4.89 37.29
CA LYS A 894 -12.82 -4.59 38.70
C LYS A 894 -13.74 -5.29 39.71
N THR A 895 -14.98 -5.61 39.35
CA THR A 895 -15.88 -6.37 40.25
C THR A 895 -15.56 -7.86 40.22
N LEU A 896 -15.06 -8.37 39.09
CA LEU A 896 -14.70 -9.76 38.89
C LEU A 896 -13.36 -10.17 39.51
N GLU A 897 -12.56 -9.20 39.95
CA GLU A 897 -11.29 -9.41 40.69
C GLU A 897 -11.48 -9.59 42.20
N LYS A 898 -12.64 -9.20 42.72
CA LYS A 898 -13.04 -9.43 44.11
C LYS A 898 -13.56 -10.85 44.28
#